data_AF-A0A369HDZ6-F1
#
_entry.id   AF-A0A369HDZ6-F1
#
_cell.length_a   1.000
_cell.length_b   1.000
_cell.length_c   1.000
_cell.angle_alpha   90.00
_cell.angle_beta   90.00
_cell.angle_gamma   90.00
#
_symmetry.space_group_name_H-M   'P 1'
#
loop_
_entity.id
_entity.type
_entity.pdbx_description
1 polymer ?
#
loop_
_entity_poly.entity_id
_entity_poly.type
_entity_poly.pdbx_seq_one_letter_code
_entity_poly.pdbx_strand_id
1 'polypeptide(L)'
;MIPPRWSAALAMALTTTATAYSELDFNLQMETHAFGYVVVHPASHTDPAYFKEKGGIAVQDANPTDDAAWLFNDATHWNTTWISVHRDLKWISRSPYQWHNGTWVYKLALSPHIVDQPALKPDPKQADHNPRALGGIFWSQIHSWTHINENGQLSWWQTNSDYDSKWEDFGMTVPQHLFSNYQHLRKEGDVEKSAREVALFFVGALTSTLNVDLTDERRQTLQKLMDWSIETDPWRDFPLLRRKERKTLISHLITRFLRQVDWFRVNLKPQLIASLASGLASDEDCMEVDATVFDTGADKEKVQDSSEEGEVAGTSVIAEVEQKPKRYNCETLTVMALDKQPNAAKSEHTPPSLKPEHLVQSTRSEVYVCQKANLASPCTKIRADNRRCVDVPMAFRQNVSSVRPQLTSGNCYFFTGNGCSGEKFEASYPGLSLAGGNLHSFVNKTKSVRCNSDTVKPCDNCDGDDLDPRDKWVWTDETRPQLCSNIVELWFNINLTLGFQAGSRWLRVDLQNVFGADMISLDRLKMMEVMAYQIVASDRGQLKIIDAKLFAWCHKTDMKLWMDRFISNPKREEPTKKNEGSVSWQWKDKIELQDWIPESPCSYFEKLSVTVSMKIPTKDGLYVDFNNRRLPLANVQDVGTHVTDIDMENVWGTKRLAPTDIGRVSIINDEKGADVLVDYVALRGICVGSSVPYVMTFRRGPDEWLNDGETWTLNASPRSWVRSE
;
A
#
# COMPACT_ATOMS: atom_id res chain seq x y z
N MET A 1 -16.22 7.11 -36.15
CA MET A 1 -15.51 8.08 -37.02
C MET A 1 -15.11 9.25 -36.14
N ILE A 2 -13.81 9.37 -35.84
CA ILE A 2 -13.26 10.49 -35.07
C ILE A 2 -13.25 11.72 -36.01
N PRO A 3 -13.65 12.93 -35.57
CA PRO A 3 -13.68 14.10 -36.44
C PRO A 3 -12.26 14.45 -36.91
N PRO A 4 -12.06 14.83 -38.18
CA PRO A 4 -10.73 15.06 -38.78
C PRO A 4 -9.89 16.17 -38.09
N ARG A 5 -10.49 17.00 -37.22
CA ARG A 5 -9.78 18.03 -36.45
C ARG A 5 -9.09 17.51 -35.19
N TRP A 6 -9.57 16.41 -34.60
CA TRP A 6 -8.92 15.78 -33.44
C TRP A 6 -7.60 15.09 -33.83
N SER A 7 -7.51 14.62 -35.08
CA SER A 7 -6.28 14.03 -35.63
C SER A 7 -5.13 15.03 -35.74
N ALA A 8 -5.42 16.32 -35.96
CA ALA A 8 -4.39 17.35 -36.13
C ALA A 8 -3.79 17.83 -34.80
N ALA A 9 -4.62 18.03 -33.76
CA ALA A 9 -4.15 18.41 -32.43
C ALA A 9 -3.40 17.24 -31.74
N LEU A 10 -3.90 16.01 -31.90
CA LEU A 10 -3.19 14.82 -31.44
C LEU A 10 -1.86 14.63 -32.19
N ALA A 11 -1.84 14.84 -33.51
CA ALA A 11 -0.61 14.80 -34.28
C ALA A 11 0.39 15.89 -33.84
N MET A 12 -0.07 17.13 -33.59
CA MET A 12 0.80 18.21 -33.12
C MET A 12 1.42 17.92 -31.75
N ALA A 13 0.63 17.46 -30.77
CA ALA A 13 1.12 17.05 -29.45
C ALA A 13 2.09 15.85 -29.52
N LEU A 14 1.85 14.91 -30.43
CA LEU A 14 2.76 13.79 -30.70
C LEU A 14 4.07 14.26 -31.35
N THR A 15 4.04 15.28 -32.22
CA THR A 15 5.28 15.85 -32.78
C THR A 15 6.09 16.66 -31.78
N THR A 16 5.48 17.50 -30.93
CA THR A 16 6.21 18.29 -29.93
C THR A 16 6.85 17.43 -28.86
N THR A 17 6.13 16.37 -28.42
CA THR A 17 6.73 15.37 -27.52
C THR A 17 7.88 14.67 -28.21
N ALA A 18 7.70 14.13 -29.43
CA ALA A 18 8.79 13.47 -30.18
C ALA A 18 10.04 14.35 -30.36
N THR A 19 9.90 15.67 -30.58
CA THR A 19 11.06 16.59 -30.65
C THR A 19 11.78 16.74 -29.31
N ALA A 20 11.05 16.80 -28.18
CA ALA A 20 11.67 16.89 -26.86
C ALA A 20 12.45 15.62 -26.46
N TYR A 21 12.05 14.45 -26.98
CA TYR A 21 12.79 13.20 -26.79
C TYR A 21 14.08 13.15 -27.62
N SER A 22 14.12 13.83 -28.78
CA SER A 22 15.28 13.76 -29.70
C SER A 22 16.54 14.45 -29.17
N GLU A 23 16.42 15.26 -28.12
CA GLU A 23 17.55 15.96 -27.49
C GLU A 23 18.39 15.05 -26.59
N LEU A 24 17.84 13.94 -26.09
CA LEU A 24 18.57 13.00 -25.23
C LEU A 24 19.00 11.76 -26.04
N ASP A 25 20.31 11.59 -26.19
CA ASP A 25 20.88 10.46 -26.93
C ASP A 25 20.93 9.19 -26.06
N PHE A 26 19.83 8.43 -26.02
CA PHE A 26 19.79 7.12 -25.36
C PHE A 26 20.28 6.02 -26.30
N ASN A 27 21.14 5.14 -25.79
CA ASN A 27 21.51 3.94 -26.52
C ASN A 27 20.50 2.82 -26.23
N LEU A 28 19.42 2.77 -27.02
CA LEU A 28 18.31 1.83 -26.80
C LEU A 28 18.62 0.38 -27.24
N GLN A 29 19.87 0.11 -27.63
CA GLN A 29 20.29 -1.23 -28.03
C GLN A 29 20.10 -2.22 -26.88
N MET A 30 19.45 -3.34 -27.20
CA MET A 30 19.20 -4.43 -26.26
C MET A 30 20.15 -5.60 -26.52
N GLU A 31 20.65 -6.20 -25.44
CA GLU A 31 21.33 -7.48 -25.51
C GLU A 31 20.34 -8.61 -25.88
N THR A 32 20.87 -9.78 -26.21
CA THR A 32 20.06 -11.00 -26.31
C THR A 32 19.46 -11.34 -24.95
N HIS A 33 18.30 -12.00 -24.97
CA HIS A 33 17.65 -12.47 -23.76
C HIS A 33 18.59 -13.28 -22.86
N ALA A 34 18.50 -13.02 -21.56
CA ALA A 34 19.16 -13.79 -20.50
C ALA A 34 18.36 -13.67 -19.20
N PHE A 35 18.69 -14.49 -18.22
CA PHE A 35 18.15 -14.38 -16.86
C PHE A 35 19.11 -13.63 -15.94
N GLY A 36 18.54 -12.89 -14.99
CA GLY A 36 19.26 -12.27 -13.88
C GLY A 36 18.68 -12.67 -12.53
N TYR A 37 19.35 -12.23 -11.47
CA TYR A 37 19.02 -12.58 -10.09
C TYR A 37 18.95 -11.34 -9.19
N VAL A 38 17.90 -11.24 -8.39
CA VAL A 38 17.73 -10.20 -7.38
C VAL A 38 17.71 -10.85 -6.00
N VAL A 39 18.47 -10.27 -5.06
CA VAL A 39 18.56 -10.74 -3.68
C VAL A 39 17.78 -9.78 -2.78
N VAL A 40 16.86 -10.32 -1.99
CA VAL A 40 16.04 -9.53 -1.05
C VAL A 40 16.22 -10.06 0.36
N HIS A 41 16.65 -9.17 1.25
CA HIS A 41 16.91 -9.47 2.65
C HIS A 41 15.61 -9.80 3.43
N PRO A 42 15.63 -10.73 4.42
CA PRO A 42 14.41 -11.14 5.13
C PRO A 42 13.85 -10.07 6.08
N ALA A 43 14.69 -9.15 6.57
CA ALA A 43 14.32 -8.14 7.57
C ALA A 43 13.25 -7.11 7.10
N SER A 44 12.83 -7.14 5.84
CA SER A 44 11.88 -6.18 5.28
C SER A 44 10.43 -6.66 5.24
N HIS A 45 10.09 -7.84 5.80
CA HIS A 45 8.74 -8.45 5.66
C HIS A 45 8.28 -8.59 4.19
N THR A 46 9.24 -8.65 3.27
CA THR A 46 9.02 -8.68 1.82
C THR A 46 9.32 -10.08 1.28
N ASP A 47 8.32 -10.95 1.38
CA ASP A 47 8.31 -12.29 0.79
C ASP A 47 7.67 -12.27 -0.62
N PRO A 48 7.70 -13.40 -1.35
CA PRO A 48 7.13 -13.48 -2.70
C PRO A 48 5.65 -13.04 -2.77
N ALA A 49 4.81 -13.42 -1.80
CA ALA A 49 3.42 -12.98 -1.75
C ALA A 49 3.27 -11.47 -1.60
N TYR A 50 4.08 -10.84 -0.75
CA TYR A 50 4.11 -9.38 -0.61
C TYR A 50 4.39 -8.71 -1.96
N PHE A 51 5.43 -9.14 -2.68
CA PHE A 51 5.78 -8.56 -3.98
C PHE A 51 4.73 -8.84 -5.06
N LYS A 52 4.13 -10.02 -5.05
CA LYS A 52 2.98 -10.35 -5.92
C LYS A 52 1.84 -9.35 -5.74
N GLU A 53 1.50 -9.01 -4.49
CA GLU A 53 0.44 -8.04 -4.18
C GLU A 53 0.80 -6.60 -4.62
N LYS A 54 2.09 -6.26 -4.59
CA LYS A 54 2.60 -4.97 -5.05
C LYS A 54 2.75 -4.87 -6.57
N GLY A 55 2.54 -5.97 -7.30
CA GLY A 55 2.75 -6.03 -8.74
C GLY A 55 4.22 -6.21 -9.14
N GLY A 56 5.12 -6.42 -8.18
CA GLY A 56 6.56 -6.55 -8.42
C GLY A 56 7.43 -6.27 -7.20
N ILE A 57 8.74 -6.32 -7.40
CA ILE A 57 9.74 -5.86 -6.44
C ILE A 57 9.96 -4.37 -6.70
N ALA A 58 9.57 -3.53 -5.75
CA ALA A 58 9.79 -2.09 -5.80
C ALA A 58 10.75 -1.68 -4.68
N VAL A 59 11.44 -0.56 -4.90
CA VAL A 59 12.10 0.17 -3.81
C VAL A 59 11.04 0.77 -2.88
N GLN A 60 11.40 1.02 -1.63
CA GLN A 60 10.44 1.43 -0.58
C GLN A 60 9.74 2.77 -0.91
N ASP A 61 10.47 3.68 -1.56
CA ASP A 61 9.93 4.89 -2.18
C ASP A 61 10.09 4.79 -3.70
N ALA A 62 9.01 4.44 -4.39
CA ALA A 62 9.02 4.21 -5.84
C ALA A 62 8.88 5.50 -6.67
N ASN A 63 8.75 6.67 -6.02
CA ASN A 63 8.78 7.97 -6.67
C ASN A 63 9.40 9.03 -5.74
N PRO A 64 10.71 8.90 -5.42
CA PRO A 64 11.38 9.80 -4.51
C PRO A 64 11.49 11.21 -5.11
N THR A 65 11.32 12.22 -4.26
CA THR A 65 11.49 13.63 -4.63
C THR A 65 12.95 14.04 -4.75
N ASP A 66 13.87 13.25 -4.21
CA ASP A 66 15.31 13.46 -4.32
C ASP A 66 15.78 13.09 -5.72
N ASP A 67 16.29 14.06 -6.48
CA ASP A 67 16.76 13.86 -7.85
C ASP A 67 17.94 12.88 -7.91
N ALA A 68 18.78 12.83 -6.86
CA ALA A 68 19.93 11.92 -6.81
C ALA A 68 19.50 10.43 -6.77
N ALA A 69 18.29 10.13 -6.30
CA ALA A 69 17.74 8.78 -6.26
C ALA A 69 17.57 8.14 -7.66
N TRP A 70 17.54 8.97 -8.71
CA TRP A 70 17.40 8.56 -10.10
C TRP A 70 18.75 8.30 -10.78
N LEU A 71 19.87 8.59 -10.10
CA LEU A 71 21.21 8.36 -10.63
C LEU A 71 21.71 6.95 -10.36
N PHE A 72 22.42 6.39 -11.35
CA PHE A 72 22.91 5.01 -11.30
C PHE A 72 24.07 4.83 -10.29
N ASN A 73 24.96 5.82 -10.22
CA ASN A 73 26.25 5.71 -9.51
C ASN A 73 26.19 6.13 -8.04
N ASP A 74 25.04 6.57 -7.54
CA ASP A 74 24.95 7.04 -6.16
C ASP A 74 24.67 5.88 -5.18
N ALA A 75 25.67 5.02 -5.01
CA ALA A 75 25.66 3.92 -4.04
C ALA A 75 25.53 4.41 -2.58
N THR A 76 25.60 5.72 -2.33
CA THR A 76 25.48 6.28 -0.98
C THR A 76 24.03 6.58 -0.57
N HIS A 77 23.08 6.54 -1.51
CA HIS A 77 21.68 6.82 -1.25
C HIS A 77 20.88 5.53 -1.05
N TRP A 78 20.41 5.34 0.18
CA TRP A 78 19.54 4.23 0.62
C TRP A 78 18.14 4.26 -0.04
N ASN A 79 17.79 5.38 -0.70
CA ASN A 79 16.52 5.61 -1.38
C ASN A 79 16.68 5.68 -2.91
N THR A 80 17.55 4.85 -3.50
CA THR A 80 17.65 4.76 -4.97
C THR A 80 16.39 4.14 -5.58
N THR A 81 16.06 4.53 -6.82
CA THR A 81 15.00 3.91 -7.65
C THR A 81 15.47 2.69 -8.42
N TRP A 82 16.75 2.35 -8.30
CA TRP A 82 17.41 1.27 -9.02
C TRP A 82 17.52 0.00 -8.17
N ILE A 83 17.11 -1.14 -8.72
CA ILE A 83 17.28 -2.45 -8.08
C ILE A 83 18.48 -3.16 -8.69
N SER A 84 19.45 -3.54 -7.85
CA SER A 84 20.61 -4.32 -8.29
C SER A 84 20.20 -5.71 -8.79
N VAL A 85 20.66 -6.05 -9.99
CA VAL A 85 20.46 -7.34 -10.64
C VAL A 85 21.83 -7.97 -10.89
N HIS A 86 21.94 -9.27 -10.61
CA HIS A 86 23.16 -10.03 -10.81
C HIS A 86 22.98 -10.98 -11.99
N ARG A 87 23.95 -11.02 -12.92
CA ARG A 87 23.90 -11.94 -14.06
C ARG A 87 24.24 -13.39 -13.67
N ASP A 88 25.08 -13.58 -12.65
CA ASP A 88 25.56 -14.90 -12.23
C ASP A 88 25.13 -15.23 -10.79
N LEU A 89 24.46 -16.37 -10.65
CA LEU A 89 24.08 -16.94 -9.36
C LEU A 89 25.30 -17.24 -8.47
N LYS A 90 26.46 -17.53 -9.07
CA LYS A 90 27.72 -17.77 -8.33
C LYS A 90 28.15 -16.54 -7.53
N TRP A 91 27.80 -15.33 -7.97
CA TRP A 91 28.09 -14.12 -7.21
C TRP A 91 27.43 -14.17 -5.83
N ILE A 92 26.17 -14.63 -5.75
CA ILE A 92 25.45 -14.77 -4.48
C ILE A 92 26.18 -15.75 -3.55
N SER A 93 26.67 -16.88 -4.09
CA SER A 93 27.41 -17.88 -3.31
C SER A 93 28.82 -17.46 -2.87
N ARG A 94 29.45 -16.52 -3.60
CA ARG A 94 30.82 -16.04 -3.35
C ARG A 94 30.87 -14.72 -2.59
N SER A 95 29.72 -14.06 -2.46
CA SER A 95 29.61 -12.77 -1.82
C SER A 95 30.19 -12.84 -0.40
N PRO A 96 31.10 -11.92 -0.02
CA PRO A 96 31.61 -11.85 1.35
C PRO A 96 30.53 -11.43 2.35
N TYR A 97 29.40 -10.90 1.86
CA TYR A 97 28.22 -10.64 2.66
C TYR A 97 27.58 -11.98 3.02
N GLN A 98 27.69 -12.37 4.30
CA GLN A 98 27.01 -13.55 4.84
C GLN A 98 25.50 -13.32 4.74
N TRP A 99 24.88 -13.79 3.65
CA TRP A 99 23.44 -13.72 3.51
C TRP A 99 22.77 -14.54 4.62
N HIS A 100 21.84 -13.91 5.31
CA HIS A 100 21.15 -14.54 6.44
C HIS A 100 20.16 -15.61 5.98
N ASN A 101 19.90 -16.59 6.85
CA ASN A 101 18.80 -17.54 6.68
C ASN A 101 17.49 -16.79 6.39
N GLY A 102 16.75 -17.24 5.38
CA GLY A 102 15.49 -16.62 4.93
C GLY A 102 15.65 -15.52 3.87
N THR A 103 16.87 -15.21 3.41
CA THR A 103 17.10 -14.29 2.29
C THR A 103 16.49 -14.86 1.01
N TRP A 104 15.63 -14.10 0.35
CA TRP A 104 14.97 -14.51 -0.90
C TRP A 104 15.84 -14.17 -2.10
N VAL A 105 15.87 -15.07 -3.08
CA VAL A 105 16.57 -14.90 -4.36
C VAL A 105 15.56 -15.12 -5.48
N TYR A 106 15.42 -14.12 -6.36
CA TYR A 106 14.48 -14.13 -7.46
C TYR A 106 15.23 -14.25 -8.78
N LYS A 107 14.85 -15.21 -9.62
CA LYS A 107 15.29 -15.33 -11.01
C LYS A 107 14.29 -14.62 -11.89
N LEU A 108 14.75 -13.72 -12.75
CA LEU A 108 13.90 -12.88 -13.60
C LEU A 108 14.45 -12.80 -15.02
N ALA A 109 13.56 -12.66 -16.00
CA ALA A 109 13.95 -12.39 -17.38
C ALA A 109 14.51 -10.97 -17.50
N LEU A 110 15.71 -10.83 -18.04
CA LEU A 110 16.29 -9.51 -18.27
C LEU A 110 15.51 -8.77 -19.36
N SER A 111 15.31 -7.47 -19.19
CA SER A 111 14.44 -6.68 -20.06
C SER A 111 14.89 -5.22 -20.14
N PRO A 112 14.33 -4.39 -21.04
CA PRO A 112 14.98 -3.15 -21.46
C PRO A 112 15.03 -2.04 -20.40
N HIS A 113 14.23 -2.11 -19.33
CA HIS A 113 14.35 -1.19 -18.19
C HIS A 113 15.49 -1.56 -17.22
N ILE A 114 16.14 -2.69 -17.47
CA ILE A 114 17.38 -3.09 -16.82
C ILE A 114 18.52 -2.55 -17.68
N VAL A 115 19.37 -1.75 -17.06
CA VAL A 115 20.50 -1.09 -17.71
C VAL A 115 21.79 -1.74 -17.23
N ASP A 116 22.64 -2.13 -18.16
CA ASP A 116 23.96 -2.62 -17.82
C ASP A 116 24.84 -1.50 -17.26
N GLN A 117 25.69 -1.84 -16.29
CA GLN A 117 26.67 -0.89 -15.76
C GLN A 117 28.03 -1.14 -16.39
N PRO A 118 28.68 -0.11 -16.96
CA PRO A 118 30.08 -0.24 -17.33
C PRO A 118 30.88 -0.38 -16.04
N ALA A 119 31.78 -1.36 -16.00
CA ALA A 119 32.59 -1.62 -14.81
C ALA A 119 33.31 -0.34 -14.35
N LEU A 120 33.10 0.04 -13.08
CA LEU A 120 33.76 1.20 -12.46
C LEU A 120 35.28 1.08 -12.41
N LYS A 121 35.82 -0.14 -12.59
CA LYS A 121 37.25 -0.42 -12.67
C LYS A 121 37.59 -1.02 -14.03
N PRO A 122 38.67 -0.55 -14.68
CA PRO A 122 39.11 -1.07 -15.98
C PRO A 122 39.72 -2.48 -15.90
N ASP A 123 39.86 -3.09 -14.72
CA ASP A 123 40.35 -4.47 -14.59
C ASP A 123 39.24 -5.45 -15.01
N PRO A 124 39.37 -6.15 -16.15
CA PRO A 124 38.36 -7.08 -16.65
C PRO A 124 38.08 -8.24 -15.69
N LYS A 125 39.00 -8.51 -14.74
CA LYS A 125 38.86 -9.57 -13.74
C LYS A 125 38.09 -9.13 -12.49
N GLN A 126 37.88 -7.82 -12.30
CA GLN A 126 37.10 -7.24 -11.20
C GLN A 126 35.90 -6.41 -11.70
N ALA A 127 35.66 -6.43 -13.01
CA ALA A 127 34.53 -5.83 -13.66
C ALA A 127 33.25 -6.62 -13.34
N ASP A 128 32.76 -6.49 -12.11
CA ASP A 128 31.41 -6.92 -11.76
C ASP A 128 30.43 -5.98 -12.49
N HIS A 129 30.05 -6.37 -13.71
CA HIS A 129 28.91 -5.79 -14.41
C HIS A 129 27.66 -6.11 -13.61
N ASN A 130 27.21 -5.13 -12.83
CA ASN A 130 26.02 -5.23 -11.99
C ASN A 130 24.89 -4.44 -12.66
N PRO A 131 24.13 -5.06 -13.59
CA PRO A 131 22.98 -4.39 -14.18
C PRO A 131 22.00 -3.94 -13.10
N ARG A 132 21.25 -2.87 -13.37
CA ARG A 132 20.23 -2.39 -12.44
C ARG A 132 18.92 -2.11 -13.15
N ALA A 133 17.82 -2.46 -12.49
CA ALA A 133 16.48 -2.21 -12.98
C ALA A 133 15.96 -0.86 -12.49
N LEU A 134 15.57 0.02 -13.41
CA LEU A 134 14.97 1.31 -13.08
C LEU A 134 13.50 1.14 -12.70
N GLY A 135 13.10 1.69 -11.55
CA GLY A 135 11.68 1.80 -11.16
C GLY A 135 11.04 0.51 -10.63
N GLY A 136 11.79 -0.60 -10.56
CA GLY A 136 11.34 -1.86 -9.99
C GLY A 136 11.59 -3.08 -10.90
N ILE A 137 11.10 -4.24 -10.47
CA ILE A 137 11.00 -5.49 -11.24
C ILE A 137 9.54 -5.91 -11.26
N PHE A 138 8.97 -6.14 -12.44
CA PHE A 138 7.56 -6.54 -12.56
C PHE A 138 7.34 -7.96 -12.05
N TRP A 139 6.20 -8.23 -11.40
CA TRP A 139 5.90 -9.59 -10.93
C TRP A 139 5.82 -10.59 -12.10
N SER A 140 5.29 -10.19 -13.25
CA SER A 140 5.24 -11.03 -14.46
C SER A 140 6.62 -11.30 -15.06
N GLN A 141 7.66 -10.55 -14.67
CA GLN A 141 9.03 -10.72 -15.13
C GLN A 141 9.82 -11.74 -14.29
N ILE A 142 9.34 -12.02 -13.07
CA ILE A 142 9.96 -12.98 -12.17
C ILE A 142 9.60 -14.38 -12.65
N HIS A 143 10.59 -15.15 -13.10
CA HIS A 143 10.42 -16.52 -13.55
C HIS A 143 10.23 -17.47 -12.37
N SER A 144 11.05 -17.34 -11.33
CA SER A 144 11.04 -18.21 -10.16
C SER A 144 11.72 -17.55 -8.97
N TRP A 145 11.49 -18.08 -7.77
CA TRP A 145 12.18 -17.62 -6.56
C TRP A 145 12.65 -18.81 -5.71
N THR A 146 13.61 -18.54 -4.84
CA THR A 146 14.11 -19.45 -3.82
C THR A 146 14.53 -18.65 -2.59
N HIS A 147 14.97 -19.31 -1.53
CA HIS A 147 15.57 -18.66 -0.37
C HIS A 147 16.88 -19.33 0.02
N ILE A 148 17.70 -18.62 0.79
CA ILE A 148 18.91 -19.13 1.39
C ILE A 148 18.55 -19.79 2.72
N ASN A 149 18.91 -21.07 2.86
CA ASN A 149 18.63 -21.85 4.07
C ASN A 149 19.67 -21.58 5.18
N GLU A 150 19.50 -22.25 6.32
CA GLU A 150 20.39 -22.14 7.50
C GLU A 150 21.87 -22.45 7.21
N ASN A 151 22.14 -23.26 6.18
CA ASN A 151 23.49 -23.63 5.77
C ASN A 151 24.10 -22.63 4.77
N GLY A 152 23.43 -21.52 4.48
CA GLY A 152 23.85 -20.55 3.47
C GLY A 152 23.72 -21.05 2.03
N GLN A 153 22.99 -22.15 1.81
CA GLN A 153 22.77 -22.72 0.48
C GLN A 153 21.42 -22.27 -0.08
N LEU A 154 21.35 -22.10 -1.40
CA LEU A 154 20.08 -21.91 -2.09
C LEU A 154 19.21 -23.15 -1.90
N SER A 155 17.96 -22.91 -1.56
CA SER A 155 16.94 -23.94 -1.45
C SER A 155 16.43 -24.35 -2.83
N TRP A 156 15.31 -25.07 -2.90
CA TRP A 156 14.68 -25.37 -4.19
C TRP A 156 14.04 -24.11 -4.79
N TRP A 157 13.93 -24.09 -6.12
CA TRP A 157 13.27 -23.04 -6.86
C TRP A 157 11.76 -23.30 -6.97
N GLN A 158 10.97 -22.26 -6.77
CA GLN A 158 9.53 -22.25 -6.97
C GLN A 158 9.22 -21.41 -8.22
N THR A 159 8.47 -21.99 -9.15
CA THR A 159 8.09 -21.33 -10.40
C THR A 159 6.99 -20.30 -10.14
N ASN A 160 7.07 -19.14 -10.79
CA ASN A 160 6.01 -18.15 -10.74
C ASN A 160 4.94 -18.46 -11.80
N SER A 161 3.73 -18.80 -11.36
CA SER A 161 2.59 -19.03 -12.25
C SER A 161 2.17 -17.80 -13.07
N ASP A 162 2.52 -16.59 -12.59
CA ASP A 162 2.16 -15.33 -13.23
C ASP A 162 3.29 -14.81 -14.15
N TYR A 163 4.37 -15.57 -14.34
CA TYR A 163 5.45 -15.24 -15.27
C TYR A 163 4.91 -15.18 -16.72
N ASP A 164 5.24 -14.11 -17.43
CA ASP A 164 4.91 -13.97 -18.86
C ASP A 164 6.17 -14.25 -19.69
N SER A 165 6.18 -15.36 -20.43
CA SER A 165 7.34 -15.76 -21.22
C SER A 165 7.67 -14.78 -22.35
N LYS A 166 6.79 -13.83 -22.69
CA LYS A 166 7.10 -12.77 -23.66
C LYS A 166 8.20 -11.83 -23.19
N TRP A 167 8.53 -11.80 -21.90
CA TRP A 167 9.74 -11.13 -21.43
C TRP A 167 11.01 -11.70 -22.05
N GLU A 168 10.98 -12.96 -22.52
CA GLU A 168 12.11 -13.62 -23.18
C GLU A 168 12.35 -13.10 -24.60
N ASP A 169 11.42 -12.34 -25.16
CA ASP A 169 11.62 -11.65 -26.44
C ASP A 169 12.53 -10.43 -26.30
N PHE A 170 12.97 -10.08 -25.09
CA PHE A 170 13.77 -8.90 -24.81
C PHE A 170 15.02 -9.24 -24.00
N GLY A 171 15.99 -8.32 -24.03
CA GLY A 171 17.15 -8.32 -23.16
C GLY A 171 17.30 -6.96 -22.48
N MET A 172 18.33 -6.85 -21.65
CA MET A 172 18.67 -5.58 -20.98
C MET A 172 19.26 -4.58 -21.98
N THR A 173 19.11 -3.29 -21.70
CA THR A 173 19.80 -2.26 -22.48
C THR A 173 21.27 -2.15 -22.09
N VAL A 174 22.08 -1.79 -23.07
CA VAL A 174 23.51 -1.48 -22.90
C VAL A 174 23.73 -0.27 -21.97
N PRO A 175 24.97 0.01 -21.54
CA PRO A 175 25.28 1.15 -20.69
C PRO A 175 24.73 2.50 -21.18
N GLN A 176 24.08 3.22 -20.27
CA GLN A 176 23.55 4.56 -20.53
C GLN A 176 24.44 5.64 -19.90
N HIS A 177 25.17 6.37 -20.75
CA HIS A 177 26.10 7.41 -20.29
C HIS A 177 25.39 8.53 -19.53
N LEU A 178 24.13 8.83 -19.88
CA LEU A 178 23.29 9.84 -19.22
C LEU A 178 23.03 9.53 -17.75
N PHE A 179 23.00 8.26 -17.32
CA PHE A 179 22.82 7.92 -15.91
C PHE A 179 24.15 7.77 -15.15
N SER A 180 25.24 7.41 -15.83
CA SER A 180 26.55 7.23 -15.21
C SER A 180 27.36 8.53 -15.07
N ASN A 181 27.22 9.46 -16.03
CA ASN A 181 27.98 10.71 -16.11
C ASN A 181 27.13 11.97 -15.90
N TYR A 182 25.88 11.81 -15.44
CA TYR A 182 24.91 12.90 -15.30
C TYR A 182 25.47 14.19 -14.65
N GLN A 183 26.17 14.05 -13.52
CA GLN A 183 26.71 15.22 -12.79
C GLN A 183 27.77 16.00 -13.59
N HIS A 184 28.49 15.34 -14.49
CA HIS A 184 29.47 15.98 -15.37
C HIS A 184 28.74 16.76 -16.47
N LEU A 185 27.84 16.08 -17.17
CA LEU A 185 27.05 16.65 -18.26
C LEU A 185 26.23 17.86 -17.80
N ARG A 186 25.64 17.79 -16.60
CA ARG A 186 24.91 18.92 -16.01
C ARG A 186 25.81 20.12 -15.68
N LYS A 187 27.07 19.90 -15.28
CA LYS A 187 28.04 20.98 -15.02
C LYS A 187 28.51 21.65 -16.30
N GLU A 188 28.58 20.90 -17.39
CA GLU A 188 28.94 21.41 -18.71
C GLU A 188 27.79 22.14 -19.41
N GLY A 189 26.57 22.02 -18.87
CA GLY A 189 25.36 22.61 -19.44
C GLY A 189 24.72 21.74 -20.53
N ASP A 190 25.22 20.53 -20.73
CA ASP A 190 24.75 19.60 -21.77
C ASP A 190 23.41 18.94 -21.41
N VAL A 191 23.04 18.95 -20.13
CA VAL A 191 21.75 18.43 -19.66
C VAL A 191 21.11 19.40 -18.69
N GLU A 192 20.05 20.09 -19.13
CA GLU A 192 19.23 20.96 -18.29
C GLU A 192 18.20 20.19 -17.46
N LYS A 193 17.79 19.01 -17.94
CA LYS A 193 16.73 18.19 -17.33
C LYS A 193 17.20 17.53 -16.03
N SER A 194 16.31 17.39 -15.05
CA SER A 194 16.53 16.64 -13.81
C SER A 194 16.81 15.15 -14.08
N ALA A 195 17.48 14.46 -13.17
CA ALA A 195 17.76 13.04 -13.32
C ALA A 195 16.47 12.21 -13.38
N ARG A 196 15.45 12.62 -12.63
CA ARG A 196 14.09 12.06 -12.71
C ARG A 196 13.48 12.21 -14.09
N GLU A 197 13.56 13.40 -14.68
CA GLU A 197 13.08 13.62 -16.04
C GLU A 197 13.84 12.73 -17.03
N VAL A 198 15.17 12.67 -16.96
CA VAL A 198 15.97 11.76 -17.81
C VAL A 198 15.50 10.30 -17.66
N ALA A 199 15.22 9.84 -16.44
CA ALA A 199 14.66 8.50 -16.20
C ALA A 199 13.28 8.30 -16.85
N LEU A 200 12.39 9.31 -16.76
CA LEU A 200 11.07 9.28 -17.39
C LEU A 200 11.20 9.23 -18.92
N PHE A 201 12.07 10.07 -19.48
CA PHE A 201 12.36 10.10 -20.92
C PHE A 201 12.93 8.78 -21.41
N PHE A 202 13.82 8.14 -20.64
CA PHE A 202 14.37 6.84 -20.98
C PHE A 202 13.29 5.76 -21.08
N VAL A 203 12.43 5.63 -20.06
CA VAL A 203 11.33 4.63 -20.08
C VAL A 203 10.33 4.90 -21.21
N GLY A 204 10.03 6.18 -21.46
CA GLY A 204 9.23 6.60 -22.62
C GLY A 204 9.88 6.18 -23.94
N ALA A 205 11.18 6.40 -24.11
CA ALA A 205 11.92 6.05 -25.32
C ALA A 205 11.99 4.53 -25.56
N LEU A 206 12.12 3.71 -24.50
CA LEU A 206 12.12 2.24 -24.63
C LEU A 206 10.86 1.69 -25.29
N THR A 207 9.71 2.33 -25.00
CA THR A 207 8.37 1.85 -25.36
C THR A 207 7.76 2.63 -26.53
N SER A 208 8.38 3.70 -27.00
CA SER A 208 7.91 4.51 -28.13
C SER A 208 8.57 4.12 -29.44
N THR A 209 8.13 4.75 -30.54
CA THR A 209 8.73 4.63 -31.89
C THR A 209 10.21 5.00 -31.98
N LEU A 210 10.79 5.65 -30.96
CA LEU A 210 12.21 5.99 -30.91
C LEU A 210 13.11 4.77 -30.74
N ASN A 211 12.61 3.70 -30.14
CA ASN A 211 13.31 2.43 -30.09
C ASN A 211 13.21 1.74 -31.45
N VAL A 212 14.16 2.03 -32.33
CA VAL A 212 14.23 1.50 -33.70
C VAL A 212 14.57 0.01 -33.75
N ASP A 213 15.11 -0.56 -32.66
CA ASP A 213 15.39 -1.99 -32.53
C ASP A 213 14.13 -2.84 -32.30
N LEU A 214 12.99 -2.18 -32.01
CA LEU A 214 11.70 -2.83 -31.86
C LEU A 214 10.83 -2.63 -33.10
N THR A 215 10.38 -3.76 -33.66
CA THR A 215 9.21 -3.80 -34.54
C THR A 215 7.96 -3.36 -33.78
N ASP A 216 6.92 -2.87 -34.46
CA ASP A 216 5.69 -2.40 -33.81
C ASP A 216 5.00 -3.48 -32.95
N GLU A 217 5.03 -4.74 -33.37
CA GLU A 217 4.46 -5.85 -32.58
C GLU A 217 5.23 -6.09 -31.27
N ARG A 218 6.57 -6.13 -31.32
CA ARG A 218 7.42 -6.22 -30.13
C ARG A 218 7.27 -4.98 -29.24
N ARG A 219 7.13 -3.78 -29.82
CA ARG A 219 6.88 -2.54 -29.08
C ARG A 219 5.57 -2.59 -28.31
N GLN A 220 4.47 -2.97 -28.96
CA GLN A 220 3.17 -3.15 -28.31
C GLN A 220 3.21 -4.22 -27.22
N THR A 221 3.99 -5.29 -27.43
CA THR A 221 4.20 -6.33 -26.42
C THR A 221 4.92 -5.76 -25.20
N LEU A 222 6.01 -5.01 -25.39
CA LEU A 222 6.73 -4.36 -24.30
C LEU A 222 5.86 -3.35 -23.54
N GLN A 223 5.09 -2.52 -24.25
CA GLN A 223 4.15 -1.58 -23.66
C GLN A 223 3.14 -2.28 -22.73
N LYS A 224 2.61 -3.44 -23.16
CA LYS A 224 1.68 -4.26 -22.35
C LYS A 224 2.36 -4.91 -21.16
N LEU A 225 3.57 -5.44 -21.35
CA LEU A 225 4.34 -6.07 -20.29
C LEU A 225 4.71 -5.08 -19.17
N MET A 226 5.10 -3.86 -19.55
CA MET A 226 5.48 -2.79 -18.63
C MET A 226 4.29 -1.95 -18.12
N ASP A 227 3.09 -2.13 -18.69
CA ASP A 227 1.95 -1.21 -18.48
C ASP A 227 2.36 0.27 -18.64
N TRP A 228 3.12 0.53 -19.70
CA TRP A 228 3.72 1.83 -19.98
C TRP A 228 3.68 2.13 -21.47
N SER A 229 2.90 3.13 -21.85
CA SER A 229 2.86 3.66 -23.21
C SER A 229 2.57 5.14 -23.18
N ILE A 230 3.58 5.94 -23.53
CA ILE A 230 3.45 7.39 -23.55
C ILE A 230 2.55 7.89 -24.68
N GLU A 231 2.38 7.09 -25.74
CA GLU A 231 1.49 7.43 -26.86
C GLU A 231 0.03 7.36 -26.44
N THR A 232 -0.33 6.40 -25.58
CA THR A 232 -1.70 6.22 -25.07
C THR A 232 -1.95 6.91 -23.73
N ASP A 233 -0.91 7.09 -22.93
CA ASP A 233 -0.94 7.76 -21.63
C ASP A 233 0.23 8.76 -21.53
N PRO A 234 0.17 9.92 -22.23
CA PRO A 234 1.26 10.90 -22.26
C PRO A 234 1.62 11.47 -20.89
N TRP A 235 0.73 11.32 -19.91
CA TRP A 235 0.87 11.80 -18.55
C TRP A 235 1.36 10.71 -17.59
N ARG A 236 1.66 9.51 -18.10
CA ARG A 236 2.17 8.41 -17.30
C ARG A 236 3.45 8.85 -16.62
N ASP A 237 3.45 8.74 -15.30
CA ASP A 237 4.59 9.10 -14.45
C ASP A 237 4.91 7.96 -13.48
N PHE A 238 6.05 8.04 -12.79
CA PHE A 238 6.45 7.09 -11.76
C PHE A 238 5.45 7.06 -10.59
N PRO A 239 5.26 5.89 -9.94
CA PRO A 239 6.06 4.67 -10.05
C PRO A 239 5.78 3.85 -11.31
N LEU A 240 6.83 3.17 -11.80
CA LEU A 240 6.76 2.30 -12.97
C LEU A 240 5.81 1.12 -12.71
N LEU A 241 5.94 0.48 -11.55
CA LEU A 241 5.04 -0.57 -11.08
C LEU A 241 3.69 0.02 -10.64
N ARG A 242 2.60 -0.38 -11.30
CA ARG A 242 1.24 -0.15 -10.77
C ARG A 242 0.88 -1.25 -9.80
N ARG A 243 0.25 -0.88 -8.68
CA ARG A 243 -0.38 -1.87 -7.80
C ARG A 243 -1.50 -2.53 -8.58
N LYS A 244 -1.41 -3.84 -8.81
CA LYS A 244 -2.45 -4.59 -9.50
C LYS A 244 -3.77 -4.45 -8.74
N GLU A 245 -4.88 -4.28 -9.45
CA GLU A 245 -6.21 -4.23 -8.84
C GLU A 245 -6.40 -5.45 -7.93
N ARG A 246 -7.03 -5.21 -6.76
CA ARG A 246 -7.11 -6.20 -5.68
C ARG A 246 -7.72 -7.50 -6.22
N LYS A 247 -6.99 -8.62 -6.11
CA LYS A 247 -7.57 -9.97 -6.23
C LYS A 247 -8.72 -10.12 -5.23
N THR A 248 -9.58 -11.11 -5.47
CA THR A 248 -10.70 -11.43 -4.58
C THR A 248 -10.24 -11.51 -3.13
N LEU A 249 -11.07 -11.00 -2.21
CA LEU A 249 -10.78 -10.94 -0.76
C LEU A 249 -10.27 -12.29 -0.20
N ILE A 250 -10.77 -13.39 -0.75
CA ILE A 250 -10.44 -14.77 -0.38
C ILE A 250 -8.95 -15.10 -0.65
N SER A 251 -8.43 -14.82 -1.85
CA SER A 251 -7.03 -15.11 -2.19
C SER A 251 -6.05 -14.35 -1.28
N HIS A 252 -6.39 -13.10 -0.95
CA HIS A 252 -5.58 -12.30 -0.03
C HIS A 252 -5.60 -12.85 1.40
N LEU A 253 -6.76 -13.33 1.88
CA LEU A 253 -6.88 -13.96 3.19
C LEU A 253 -6.09 -15.26 3.30
N ILE A 254 -6.15 -16.14 2.30
CA ILE A 254 -5.37 -17.39 2.27
C ILE A 254 -3.88 -17.07 2.30
N THR A 255 -3.43 -16.18 1.42
CA THR A 255 -2.03 -15.75 1.34
C THR A 255 -1.53 -15.22 2.68
N ARG A 256 -2.32 -14.36 3.33
CA ARG A 256 -1.99 -13.79 4.65
C ARG A 256 -1.97 -14.86 5.74
N PHE A 257 -2.91 -15.80 5.71
CA PHE A 257 -2.99 -16.88 6.68
C PHE A 257 -1.77 -17.80 6.58
N LEU A 258 -1.45 -18.28 5.37
CA LEU A 258 -0.30 -19.15 5.15
C LEU A 258 1.00 -18.51 5.67
N ARG A 259 1.17 -17.20 5.52
CA ARG A 259 2.34 -16.46 6.03
C ARG A 259 2.41 -16.36 7.56
N GLN A 260 1.28 -16.50 8.27
CA GLN A 260 1.22 -16.36 9.72
C GLN A 260 1.50 -17.66 10.46
N VAL A 261 1.46 -18.81 9.78
CA VAL A 261 1.74 -20.11 10.37
C VAL A 261 3.25 -20.37 10.36
N ASP A 262 3.80 -20.74 11.51
CA ASP A 262 5.20 -21.16 11.65
C ASP A 262 5.37 -22.60 11.12
N TRP A 263 5.43 -22.74 9.79
CA TRP A 263 5.54 -24.03 9.11
C TRP A 263 6.83 -24.80 9.45
N PHE A 264 7.86 -24.13 9.97
CA PHE A 264 9.10 -24.77 10.42
C PHE A 264 8.90 -25.69 11.63
N ARG A 265 7.78 -25.53 12.36
CA ARG A 265 7.40 -26.43 13.47
C ARG A 265 6.64 -27.67 13.01
N VAL A 266 6.21 -27.71 11.76
CA VAL A 266 5.50 -28.85 11.19
C VAL A 266 6.53 -29.72 10.48
N ASN A 267 6.52 -31.04 10.72
CA ASN A 267 7.43 -32.00 10.08
C ASN A 267 7.06 -32.23 8.61
N LEU A 268 7.15 -31.17 7.81
CA LEU A 268 6.90 -31.17 6.38
C LEU A 268 8.24 -31.26 5.64
N LYS A 269 8.18 -31.70 4.39
CA LYS A 269 9.33 -31.55 3.50
C LYS A 269 9.72 -30.07 3.45
N PRO A 270 11.02 -29.72 3.47
CA PRO A 270 11.46 -28.34 3.36
C PRO A 270 10.76 -27.63 2.20
N GLN A 271 10.64 -28.33 1.06
CA GLN A 271 9.98 -27.87 -0.16
C GLN A 271 8.60 -27.26 0.06
N LEU A 272 7.84 -27.90 0.93
CA LEU A 272 6.49 -27.53 1.24
C LEU A 272 6.44 -26.35 2.22
N ILE A 273 7.37 -26.34 3.18
CA ILE A 273 7.51 -25.26 4.17
C ILE A 273 7.73 -23.92 3.48
N ALA A 274 8.69 -23.80 2.55
CA ALA A 274 8.88 -22.48 1.93
C ALA A 274 7.86 -22.15 0.83
N SER A 275 7.13 -23.13 0.29
CA SER A 275 5.97 -22.82 -0.56
C SER A 275 4.88 -22.14 0.29
N LEU A 276 4.52 -22.73 1.43
CA LEU A 276 3.55 -22.18 2.36
C LEU A 276 4.01 -20.85 3.00
N ALA A 277 5.27 -20.78 3.45
CA ALA A 277 5.83 -19.57 4.06
C ALA A 277 5.95 -18.40 3.07
N SER A 278 6.07 -18.68 1.77
CA SER A 278 6.02 -17.64 0.74
C SER A 278 4.62 -17.01 0.59
N GLY A 279 3.58 -17.64 1.14
CA GLY A 279 2.17 -17.26 0.95
C GLY A 279 1.59 -17.63 -0.42
N LEU A 280 2.37 -18.29 -1.28
CA LEU A 280 2.02 -18.61 -2.66
C LEU A 280 1.94 -20.12 -2.92
N ALA A 281 1.60 -20.91 -1.90
CA ALA A 281 1.43 -22.35 -2.06
C ALA A 281 0.39 -22.68 -3.13
N SER A 282 0.71 -23.67 -3.96
CA SER A 282 -0.22 -24.25 -4.92
C SER A 282 -1.27 -25.10 -4.19
N ASP A 283 -2.39 -25.38 -4.85
CA ASP A 283 -3.35 -26.33 -4.29
C ASP A 283 -2.73 -27.72 -4.13
N GLU A 284 -1.79 -28.12 -5.00
CA GLU A 284 -1.03 -29.36 -4.82
C GLU A 284 -0.18 -29.36 -3.55
N ASP A 285 0.51 -28.26 -3.26
CA ASP A 285 1.26 -28.11 -2.01
C ASP A 285 0.31 -28.26 -0.82
N CYS A 286 -0.81 -27.55 -0.81
CA CYS A 286 -1.77 -27.64 0.29
C CYS A 286 -2.37 -29.05 0.46
N MET A 287 -2.57 -29.78 -0.64
CA MET A 287 -2.98 -31.19 -0.60
C MET A 287 -1.88 -32.10 -0.03
N GLU A 288 -0.61 -31.84 -0.30
CA GLU A 288 0.51 -32.61 0.26
C GLU A 288 0.65 -32.36 1.78
N VAL A 289 0.40 -31.14 2.25
CA VAL A 289 0.37 -30.83 3.69
C VAL A 289 -0.69 -31.67 4.36
N ASP A 290 -1.89 -31.72 3.76
CA ASP A 290 -3.00 -32.47 4.31
C ASP A 290 -2.68 -33.96 4.46
N ALA A 291 -2.15 -34.57 3.40
CA ALA A 291 -1.70 -35.96 3.42
C ALA A 291 -0.61 -36.22 4.47
N THR A 292 0.33 -35.29 4.65
CA THR A 292 1.45 -35.47 5.58
C THR A 292 1.06 -35.26 7.04
N VAL A 293 0.18 -34.30 7.32
CA VAL A 293 -0.16 -33.87 8.69
C VAL A 293 -1.38 -34.61 9.23
N PHE A 294 -2.34 -34.95 8.37
CA PHE A 294 -3.64 -35.46 8.81
C PHE A 294 -3.89 -36.93 8.49
N ASP A 295 -3.17 -37.55 7.55
CA ASP A 295 -3.36 -38.95 7.17
C ASP A 295 -2.61 -39.94 8.08
N THR A 296 -1.68 -39.47 8.93
CA THR A 296 -0.89 -40.35 9.80
C THR A 296 -1.64 -40.88 11.04
N GLY A 297 -2.91 -40.51 11.24
CA GLY A 297 -3.63 -40.76 12.49
C GLY A 297 -4.85 -41.68 12.41
N ALA A 298 -5.30 -42.12 11.22
CA ALA A 298 -6.63 -42.72 11.10
C ALA A 298 -6.72 -44.23 11.41
N ASP A 299 -5.77 -45.10 11.02
CA ASP A 299 -6.03 -46.57 11.10
C ASP A 299 -4.80 -47.44 11.45
N LYS A 300 -4.14 -47.16 12.57
CA LYS A 300 -3.20 -48.15 13.18
C LYS A 300 -3.52 -48.46 14.63
N GLU A 301 -4.80 -48.42 15.00
CA GLU A 301 -5.23 -49.06 16.24
C GLU A 301 -5.22 -50.59 16.00
N LYS A 302 -4.25 -51.24 16.64
CA LYS A 302 -3.99 -52.68 16.59
C LYS A 302 -5.29 -53.47 16.81
N VAL A 303 -5.74 -54.18 15.78
CA VAL A 303 -6.46 -55.44 15.97
C VAL A 303 -5.44 -56.41 16.59
N GLN A 304 -5.37 -56.39 17.92
CA GLN A 304 -4.65 -57.38 18.69
C GLN A 304 -5.59 -58.57 18.88
N ASP A 305 -5.43 -59.51 17.96
CA ASP A 305 -5.67 -60.94 18.05
C ASP A 305 -6.07 -61.45 19.45
N SER A 306 -7.36 -61.72 19.63
CA SER A 306 -7.85 -62.64 20.66
C SER A 306 -8.48 -63.83 19.94
N SER A 307 -7.66 -64.86 19.73
CA SER A 307 -8.10 -66.21 19.41
C SER A 307 -8.91 -66.76 20.58
N GLU A 308 -10.22 -66.88 20.41
CA GLU A 308 -11.01 -67.92 21.07
C GLU A 308 -12.08 -68.42 20.11
N GLU A 309 -12.24 -69.75 20.13
CA GLU A 309 -12.89 -70.60 19.15
C GLU A 309 -14.39 -70.32 19.01
N GLY A 310 -14.92 -70.44 17.78
CA GLY A 310 -16.34 -70.27 17.53
C GLY A 310 -16.72 -70.45 16.06
N GLU A 311 -16.78 -71.70 15.63
CA GLU A 311 -17.22 -72.17 14.31
C GLU A 311 -18.72 -71.88 14.08
N VAL A 312 -19.08 -70.90 13.23
CA VAL A 312 -20.36 -70.90 12.50
C VAL A 312 -20.19 -70.23 11.13
N ALA A 313 -20.53 -71.00 10.08
CA ALA A 313 -20.58 -70.56 8.70
C ALA A 313 -21.64 -69.46 8.49
N GLY A 314 -21.21 -68.31 7.96
CA GLY A 314 -22.08 -67.23 7.54
C GLY A 314 -21.39 -66.36 6.49
N THR A 315 -21.81 -66.55 5.24
CA THR A 315 -21.39 -65.78 4.07
C THR A 315 -21.65 -64.28 4.30
N SER A 316 -20.59 -63.49 4.46
CA SER A 316 -20.65 -62.04 4.54
C SER A 316 -19.92 -61.44 3.34
N VAL A 317 -20.67 -60.71 2.52
CA VAL A 317 -20.19 -59.92 1.39
C VAL A 317 -19.39 -58.74 1.95
N ILE A 318 -18.06 -58.79 1.83
CA ILE A 318 -17.21 -57.62 2.07
C ILE A 318 -17.38 -56.71 0.86
N ALA A 319 -18.25 -55.69 0.98
CA ALA A 319 -18.24 -54.56 0.08
C ALA A 319 -17.05 -53.67 0.48
N GLU A 320 -15.98 -53.76 -0.31
CA GLU A 320 -14.82 -52.89 -0.26
C GLU A 320 -15.27 -51.48 -0.65
N VAL A 321 -15.62 -50.65 0.35
CA VAL A 321 -15.88 -49.23 0.12
C VAL A 321 -14.53 -48.54 0.02
N GLU A 322 -14.02 -48.38 -1.21
CA GLU A 322 -12.96 -47.42 -1.52
C GLU A 322 -13.45 -46.00 -1.15
N GLN A 323 -13.26 -45.59 0.11
CA GLN A 323 -13.34 -44.17 0.46
C GLN A 323 -12.10 -43.49 -0.10
N LYS A 324 -12.23 -42.91 -1.29
CA LYS A 324 -11.20 -42.01 -1.84
C LYS A 324 -10.93 -40.91 -0.82
N PRO A 325 -9.66 -40.70 -0.40
CA PRO A 325 -9.32 -39.65 0.54
C PRO A 325 -9.81 -38.31 0.01
N LYS A 326 -10.55 -37.56 0.84
CA LYS A 326 -10.97 -36.20 0.51
C LYS A 326 -9.72 -35.33 0.41
N ARG A 327 -9.35 -34.95 -0.81
CA ARG A 327 -8.25 -34.02 -1.06
C ARG A 327 -8.71 -32.60 -0.76
N TYR A 328 -7.95 -31.87 0.04
CA TYR A 328 -8.27 -30.51 0.46
C TYR A 328 -7.33 -29.49 -0.21
N ASN A 329 -7.92 -28.46 -0.83
CA ASN A 329 -7.20 -27.34 -1.43
C ASN A 329 -6.73 -26.32 -0.37
N CYS A 330 -6.01 -25.27 -0.76
CA CYS A 330 -5.46 -24.28 0.19
C CYS A 330 -6.54 -23.54 1.00
N GLU A 331 -7.71 -23.32 0.42
CA GLU A 331 -8.87 -22.77 1.13
C GLU A 331 -9.27 -23.65 2.31
N THR A 332 -9.39 -24.96 2.07
CA THR A 332 -9.81 -25.90 3.10
C THR A 332 -8.72 -26.14 4.13
N LEU A 333 -7.45 -26.19 3.69
CA LEU A 333 -6.30 -26.26 4.61
C LEU A 333 -6.25 -25.06 5.55
N THR A 334 -6.57 -23.86 5.04
CA THR A 334 -6.67 -22.64 5.87
C THR A 334 -7.75 -22.77 6.93
N VAL A 335 -8.93 -23.27 6.56
CA VAL A 335 -10.03 -23.51 7.50
C VAL A 335 -9.66 -24.60 8.52
N MET A 336 -9.00 -25.68 8.10
CA MET A 336 -8.60 -26.79 8.97
C MET A 336 -7.46 -26.41 9.91
N ALA A 337 -6.48 -25.63 9.46
CA ALA A 337 -5.40 -25.14 10.31
C ALA A 337 -5.90 -24.13 11.35
N LEU A 338 -6.92 -23.32 11.01
CA LEU A 338 -7.64 -22.49 11.98
C LEU A 338 -8.39 -23.34 13.03
N ASP A 339 -8.88 -24.52 12.64
CA ASP A 339 -9.63 -25.44 13.50
C ASP A 339 -8.70 -26.32 14.37
N LYS A 340 -7.54 -26.71 13.84
CA LYS A 340 -6.60 -27.69 14.44
C LYS A 340 -5.37 -27.08 15.11
N GLN A 341 -5.24 -25.75 15.24
CA GLN A 341 -4.18 -25.19 16.08
C GLN A 341 -4.31 -25.76 17.51
N PRO A 342 -3.38 -26.63 17.94
CA PRO A 342 -3.53 -27.35 19.18
C PRO A 342 -3.23 -26.40 20.33
N ASN A 343 -4.10 -26.37 21.34
CA ASN A 343 -3.60 -26.14 22.68
C ASN A 343 -3.75 -27.47 23.43
N ALA A 344 -2.68 -27.86 24.11
CA ALA A 344 -2.61 -29.06 24.93
C ALA A 344 -3.89 -29.27 25.77
N ALA A 345 -4.30 -30.54 25.84
CA ALA A 345 -5.33 -31.16 26.69
C ALA A 345 -6.78 -31.28 26.13
N LYS A 346 -7.00 -32.43 25.46
CA LYS A 346 -8.10 -33.42 25.55
C LYS A 346 -9.44 -33.00 26.18
N SER A 347 -10.54 -33.14 25.44
CA SER A 347 -11.58 -34.18 25.66
C SER A 347 -12.84 -33.97 24.81
N GLU A 348 -13.30 -35.06 24.20
CA GLU A 348 -14.57 -35.42 23.55
C GLU A 348 -15.71 -34.38 23.48
N HIS A 349 -16.12 -34.03 22.26
CA HIS A 349 -17.49 -34.15 21.70
C HIS A 349 -17.53 -33.47 20.31
N THR A 350 -17.71 -34.25 19.25
CA THR A 350 -17.70 -33.80 17.84
C THR A 350 -19.09 -33.30 17.39
N PRO A 351 -19.25 -32.06 16.87
CA PRO A 351 -20.42 -31.66 16.07
C PRO A 351 -20.14 -31.76 14.54
N PRO A 352 -21.17 -31.79 13.67
CA PRO A 352 -21.05 -32.27 12.30
C PRO A 352 -20.40 -31.26 11.32
N SER A 353 -19.71 -31.82 10.34
CA SER A 353 -19.03 -31.23 9.17
C SER A 353 -19.77 -30.04 8.51
N LEU A 354 -19.05 -28.92 8.36
CA LEU A 354 -19.42 -27.76 7.54
C LEU A 354 -19.19 -28.06 6.05
N LYS A 355 -20.19 -27.80 5.20
CA LYS A 355 -20.12 -27.98 3.73
C LYS A 355 -19.65 -26.69 3.01
N PRO A 356 -18.98 -26.80 1.84
CA PRO A 356 -18.46 -25.68 1.05
C PRO A 356 -19.49 -24.63 0.60
N GLU A 357 -20.78 -25.00 0.56
CA GLU A 357 -21.90 -24.14 0.16
C GLU A 357 -22.12 -22.93 1.11
N HIS A 358 -21.44 -22.89 2.27
CA HIS A 358 -21.59 -21.84 3.28
C HIS A 358 -20.61 -20.66 3.14
N LEU A 359 -19.55 -20.77 2.33
CA LEU A 359 -18.55 -19.70 2.16
C LEU A 359 -19.01 -18.56 1.25
N VAL A 360 -20.06 -18.76 0.45
CA VAL A 360 -20.68 -17.73 -0.40
C VAL A 360 -21.76 -16.91 0.35
N GLN A 361 -21.99 -17.19 1.64
CA GLN A 361 -23.03 -16.54 2.47
C GLN A 361 -22.50 -15.72 3.65
N SER A 362 -21.27 -15.20 3.61
CA SER A 362 -20.75 -14.34 4.69
C SER A 362 -21.22 -12.87 4.60
N THR A 363 -22.52 -12.66 4.37
CA THR A 363 -23.23 -11.40 4.71
C THR A 363 -23.79 -11.44 6.13
N ARG A 364 -23.39 -12.43 6.93
CA ARG A 364 -23.99 -12.73 8.23
C ARG A 364 -23.14 -12.17 9.34
N SER A 365 -23.78 -11.37 10.20
CA SER A 365 -23.15 -10.77 11.37
C SER A 365 -22.88 -11.85 12.44
N GLU A 366 -21.63 -12.26 12.56
CA GLU A 366 -21.17 -13.21 13.59
C GLU A 366 -20.32 -12.50 14.65
N VAL A 367 -20.38 -13.02 15.88
CA VAL A 367 -19.63 -12.53 17.03
C VAL A 367 -18.97 -13.69 17.76
N TYR A 368 -17.67 -13.59 18.02
CA TYR A 368 -16.95 -14.52 18.88
C TYR A 368 -17.04 -14.06 20.33
N VAL A 369 -17.37 -14.98 21.23
CA VAL A 369 -17.40 -14.76 22.68
C VAL A 369 -16.53 -15.81 23.35
N CYS A 370 -15.53 -15.38 24.11
CA CYS A 370 -14.48 -16.24 24.66
C CYS A 370 -14.47 -16.21 26.18
N GLN A 371 -14.16 -17.35 26.81
CA GLN A 371 -14.11 -17.44 28.27
C GLN A 371 -12.82 -16.87 28.88
N LYS A 372 -11.76 -16.74 28.08
CA LYS A 372 -10.47 -16.17 28.52
C LYS A 372 -10.25 -14.79 27.92
N ALA A 373 -9.33 -14.04 28.53
CA ALA A 373 -8.87 -12.75 28.01
C ALA A 373 -8.19 -12.91 26.63
N ASN A 374 -8.03 -11.80 25.90
CA ASN A 374 -7.27 -11.72 24.65
C ASN A 374 -7.72 -12.73 23.58
N LEU A 375 -9.02 -13.03 23.52
CA LEU A 375 -9.63 -13.94 22.54
C LEU A 375 -9.07 -15.37 22.58
N ALA A 376 -8.53 -15.80 23.73
CA ALA A 376 -8.05 -17.15 23.91
C ALA A 376 -9.21 -18.16 24.13
N SER A 377 -9.04 -19.36 23.58
CA SER A 377 -9.97 -20.48 23.73
C SER A 377 -10.22 -20.87 25.20
N PRO A 378 -11.45 -21.31 25.55
CA PRO A 378 -12.55 -21.65 24.65
C PRO A 378 -13.39 -20.45 24.20
N CYS A 379 -13.85 -20.48 22.96
CA CYS A 379 -14.70 -19.47 22.34
C CYS A 379 -15.91 -20.11 21.67
N THR A 380 -17.03 -19.39 21.60
CA THR A 380 -18.21 -19.75 20.81
C THR A 380 -18.53 -18.64 19.83
N LYS A 381 -19.07 -19.02 18.66
CA LYS A 381 -19.66 -18.07 17.72
C LYS A 381 -21.13 -17.86 18.09
N ILE A 382 -21.58 -16.62 18.05
CA ILE A 382 -22.98 -16.21 18.17
C ILE A 382 -23.35 -15.54 16.87
N ARG A 383 -24.40 -16.05 16.23
CA ARG A 383 -25.01 -15.38 15.09
C ARG A 383 -25.89 -14.25 15.62
N ALA A 384 -25.52 -13.01 15.34
CA ALA A 384 -26.21 -11.82 15.81
C ALA A 384 -26.68 -11.01 14.59
N ASP A 385 -27.73 -11.49 13.92
CA ASP A 385 -28.32 -10.82 12.75
C ASP A 385 -28.63 -9.34 13.07
N ASN A 386 -28.58 -8.47 12.04
CA ASN A 386 -28.68 -7.02 12.22
C ASN A 386 -29.88 -6.61 13.10
N ARG A 387 -29.61 -5.82 14.14
CA ARG A 387 -30.58 -5.32 15.14
C ARG A 387 -31.32 -6.40 15.94
N ARG A 388 -31.01 -7.68 15.76
CA ARG A 388 -31.59 -8.77 16.54
C ARG A 388 -30.77 -9.00 17.80
N CYS A 389 -31.45 -9.02 18.95
CA CYS A 389 -30.81 -9.44 20.18
C CYS A 389 -30.69 -10.96 20.23
N VAL A 390 -29.52 -11.46 20.62
CA VAL A 390 -29.25 -12.88 20.77
C VAL A 390 -28.56 -13.13 22.11
N ASP A 391 -29.09 -14.07 22.88
CA ASP A 391 -28.48 -14.45 24.15
C ASP A 391 -27.17 -15.21 23.92
N VAL A 392 -26.19 -14.92 24.76
CA VAL A 392 -24.95 -15.71 24.86
C VAL A 392 -25.33 -17.14 25.29
N PRO A 393 -24.76 -18.19 24.68
CA PRO A 393 -25.02 -19.57 25.09
C PRO A 393 -24.76 -19.79 26.58
N MET A 394 -25.58 -20.63 27.23
CA MET A 394 -25.55 -20.81 28.69
C MET A 394 -24.17 -21.18 29.23
N ALA A 395 -23.39 -21.96 28.48
CA ALA A 395 -22.01 -22.34 28.83
C ALA A 395 -21.03 -21.15 28.90
N PHE A 396 -21.34 -20.01 28.28
CA PHE A 396 -20.48 -18.84 28.22
C PHE A 396 -21.00 -17.66 29.06
N ARG A 397 -22.30 -17.61 29.39
CA ARG A 397 -22.96 -16.46 30.08
C ARG A 397 -22.28 -15.99 31.36
N GLN A 398 -21.67 -16.90 32.11
CA GLN A 398 -21.02 -16.59 33.39
C GLN A 398 -19.50 -16.45 33.29
N ASN A 399 -18.91 -16.66 32.12
CA ASN A 399 -17.46 -16.77 31.97
C ASN A 399 -16.91 -15.88 30.85
N VAL A 400 -17.69 -14.98 30.24
CA VAL A 400 -17.21 -14.14 29.13
C VAL A 400 -16.09 -13.19 29.59
N SER A 401 -14.89 -13.35 29.04
CA SER A 401 -13.74 -12.50 29.33
C SER A 401 -13.18 -11.76 28.12
N SER A 402 -13.61 -12.09 26.90
CA SER A 402 -13.30 -11.30 25.69
C SER A 402 -14.35 -11.53 24.60
N VAL A 403 -14.49 -10.54 23.70
CA VAL A 403 -15.47 -10.57 22.60
C VAL A 403 -14.85 -10.03 21.31
N ARG A 404 -15.20 -10.61 20.16
CA ARG A 404 -14.78 -10.15 18.84
C ARG A 404 -15.92 -10.24 17.82
N PRO A 405 -16.57 -9.13 17.51
CA PRO A 405 -17.38 -9.02 16.30
C PRO A 405 -16.55 -9.32 15.04
N GLN A 406 -17.16 -9.96 14.05
CA GLN A 406 -16.57 -10.02 12.71
C GLN A 406 -16.61 -8.64 12.04
N LEU A 407 -15.73 -8.44 11.06
CA LEU A 407 -15.62 -7.18 10.31
C LEU A 407 -16.98 -6.76 9.69
N THR A 408 -17.75 -7.73 9.18
CA THR A 408 -19.07 -7.51 8.58
C THR A 408 -20.18 -7.23 9.58
N SER A 409 -19.97 -7.54 10.86
CA SER A 409 -20.97 -7.34 11.92
C SER A 409 -21.12 -5.88 12.34
N GLY A 410 -20.22 -5.00 11.88
CA GLY A 410 -20.16 -3.61 12.30
C GLY A 410 -19.89 -3.50 13.81
N ASN A 411 -20.57 -2.55 14.45
CA ASN A 411 -20.48 -2.37 15.90
C ASN A 411 -21.52 -3.24 16.59
N CYS A 412 -21.10 -3.95 17.64
CA CYS A 412 -21.98 -4.78 18.45
C CYS A 412 -22.05 -4.29 19.90
N TYR A 413 -23.26 -4.30 20.44
CA TYR A 413 -23.53 -4.01 21.85
C TYR A 413 -23.69 -5.31 22.62
N PHE A 414 -23.01 -5.40 23.75
CA PHE A 414 -23.01 -6.54 24.66
C PHE A 414 -23.65 -6.14 25.98
N PHE A 415 -24.52 -6.97 26.53
CA PHE A 415 -25.40 -6.62 27.64
C PHE A 415 -25.23 -7.58 28.82
N THR A 416 -25.40 -7.09 30.05
CA THR A 416 -25.28 -7.90 31.26
C THR A 416 -26.53 -8.74 31.58
N GLY A 417 -27.67 -8.45 30.95
CA GLY A 417 -28.91 -9.20 31.03
C GLY A 417 -29.21 -10.01 29.76
N ASN A 418 -30.16 -10.95 29.86
CA ASN A 418 -30.71 -11.65 28.70
C ASN A 418 -31.59 -10.69 27.88
N GLY A 419 -31.83 -10.99 26.61
CA GLY A 419 -32.70 -10.18 25.75
C GLY A 419 -32.26 -8.72 25.62
N CYS A 420 -30.95 -8.46 25.71
CA CYS A 420 -30.33 -7.14 25.60
C CYS A 420 -30.83 -6.15 26.66
N SER A 421 -31.02 -6.64 27.88
CA SER A 421 -31.35 -5.86 29.07
C SER A 421 -30.11 -5.60 29.94
N GLY A 422 -30.19 -4.61 30.84
CA GLY A 422 -29.11 -4.27 31.78
C GLY A 422 -28.04 -3.33 31.20
N GLU A 423 -26.91 -3.25 31.90
CA GLU A 423 -25.74 -2.47 31.48
C GLU A 423 -25.18 -2.99 30.17
N LYS A 424 -24.64 -2.11 29.33
CA LYS A 424 -24.08 -2.48 28.03
C LYS A 424 -22.72 -1.84 27.76
N PHE A 425 -21.93 -2.49 26.91
CA PHE A 425 -20.73 -1.93 26.29
C PHE A 425 -20.71 -2.21 24.78
N GLU A 426 -19.91 -1.46 24.05
CA GLU A 426 -19.76 -1.57 22.59
C GLU A 426 -18.41 -2.19 22.24
N ALA A 427 -18.39 -3.11 21.27
CA ALA A 427 -17.17 -3.62 20.65
C ALA A 427 -17.32 -3.71 19.13
N SER A 428 -16.21 -3.65 18.42
CA SER A 428 -16.07 -3.83 16.97
C SER A 428 -14.88 -4.77 16.68
N TYR A 429 -14.69 -5.17 15.42
CA TYR A 429 -13.45 -5.83 15.00
C TYR A 429 -12.25 -4.88 15.24
N PRO A 430 -11.10 -5.33 15.78
CA PRO A 430 -10.61 -6.71 15.93
C PRO A 430 -11.04 -7.44 17.21
N GLY A 431 -11.95 -6.86 18.01
CA GLY A 431 -12.38 -7.38 19.30
C GLY A 431 -11.63 -6.75 20.47
N LEU A 432 -12.06 -7.09 21.68
CA LEU A 432 -11.50 -6.54 22.90
C LEU A 432 -11.52 -7.55 24.05
N SER A 433 -10.58 -7.38 24.98
CA SER A 433 -10.48 -8.13 26.23
C SER A 433 -11.23 -7.38 27.33
N LEU A 434 -12.11 -8.05 28.06
CA LEU A 434 -12.87 -7.47 29.18
C LEU A 434 -12.02 -7.41 30.46
N ALA A 435 -10.95 -8.20 30.54
CA ALA A 435 -10.06 -8.25 31.69
C ALA A 435 -9.20 -6.98 31.85
N GLY A 436 -9.10 -6.13 30.82
CA GLY A 436 -8.33 -4.89 30.84
C GLY A 436 -9.20 -3.63 30.95
N GLY A 437 -8.76 -2.67 31.77
CA GLY A 437 -9.32 -1.31 31.82
C GLY A 437 -10.73 -1.20 32.38
N ASN A 438 -11.50 -0.22 31.88
CA ASN A 438 -12.83 0.15 32.40
C ASN A 438 -13.92 -0.91 32.16
N LEU A 439 -13.63 -1.97 31.41
CA LEU A 439 -14.57 -3.05 31.10
C LEU A 439 -14.51 -4.22 32.09
N HIS A 440 -13.65 -4.15 33.11
CA HIS A 440 -13.53 -5.20 34.13
C HIS A 440 -14.87 -5.49 34.83
N SER A 441 -15.76 -4.49 34.96
CA SER A 441 -17.09 -4.69 35.53
C SER A 441 -17.99 -5.64 34.72
N PHE A 442 -17.68 -5.86 33.43
CA PHE A 442 -18.42 -6.72 32.49
C PHE A 442 -17.84 -8.14 32.37
N VAL A 443 -16.65 -8.40 32.92
CA VAL A 443 -16.06 -9.75 32.99
C VAL A 443 -17.06 -10.68 33.66
N ASN A 444 -17.35 -11.82 33.03
CA ASN A 444 -18.25 -12.86 33.53
C ASN A 444 -19.72 -12.42 33.68
N LYS A 445 -20.09 -11.24 33.15
CA LYS A 445 -21.46 -10.71 33.23
C LYS A 445 -22.17 -10.60 31.89
N THR A 446 -21.49 -10.77 30.76
CA THR A 446 -22.09 -10.61 29.43
C THR A 446 -23.06 -11.76 29.12
N LYS A 447 -24.34 -11.45 28.92
CA LYS A 447 -25.43 -12.44 28.73
C LYS A 447 -26.14 -12.35 27.39
N SER A 448 -26.05 -11.23 26.67
CA SER A 448 -26.62 -11.12 25.32
C SER A 448 -25.86 -10.10 24.46
N VAL A 449 -26.06 -10.17 23.14
CA VAL A 449 -25.40 -9.32 22.15
C VAL A 449 -26.39 -8.88 21.06
N ARG A 450 -26.22 -7.66 20.56
CA ARG A 450 -26.94 -7.12 19.40
C ARG A 450 -25.97 -6.35 18.50
N CYS A 451 -25.86 -6.75 17.25
CA CYS A 451 -25.02 -6.06 16.27
C CYS A 451 -25.84 -5.11 15.41
N ASN A 452 -25.27 -3.93 15.16
CA ASN A 452 -25.73 -3.01 14.13
C ASN A 452 -24.75 -3.15 12.97
N SER A 453 -25.04 -4.07 12.06
CA SER A 453 -24.38 -4.06 10.76
C SER A 453 -25.04 -2.98 9.92
N ASP A 454 -24.72 -1.73 10.21
CA ASP A 454 -24.96 -0.62 9.29
C ASP A 454 -23.93 -0.68 8.14
N THR A 455 -23.64 -1.88 7.63
CA THR A 455 -23.10 -2.01 6.27
C THR A 455 -24.20 -1.50 5.38
N VAL A 456 -24.04 -0.23 4.99
CA VAL A 456 -24.72 0.50 3.93
C VAL A 456 -25.40 -0.51 3.01
N LYS A 457 -26.73 -0.67 3.17
CA LYS A 457 -27.53 -1.08 2.02
C LYS A 457 -27.17 -0.06 0.94
N PRO A 458 -26.80 -0.46 -0.29
CA PRO A 458 -26.90 0.44 -1.43
C PRO A 458 -28.32 0.99 -1.37
N CYS A 459 -28.42 2.27 -1.01
CA CYS A 459 -29.70 2.91 -0.87
C CYS A 459 -30.13 3.27 -2.28
N ASP A 460 -30.75 2.30 -2.95
CA ASP A 460 -31.32 2.47 -4.29
C ASP A 460 -32.45 3.53 -4.34
N ASN A 461 -32.76 4.19 -3.21
CA ASN A 461 -33.71 5.32 -3.09
C ASN A 461 -33.50 6.15 -1.79
N CYS A 462 -32.28 6.62 -1.49
CA CYS A 462 -32.10 7.68 -0.47
C CYS A 462 -32.19 9.07 -1.12
N ASP A 463 -33.40 9.48 -1.48
CA ASP A 463 -33.70 10.88 -1.71
C ASP A 463 -33.75 11.62 -0.36
N GLY A 464 -32.73 12.44 -0.09
CA GLY A 464 -32.80 13.57 0.83
C GLY A 464 -32.52 13.32 2.32
N ASP A 465 -31.42 13.90 2.80
CA ASP A 465 -31.12 14.34 4.18
C ASP A 465 -30.62 13.38 5.28
N ASP A 466 -30.98 12.10 5.31
CA ASP A 466 -30.53 11.16 6.37
C ASP A 466 -29.22 10.42 6.04
N LEU A 467 -28.12 11.15 5.83
CA LEU A 467 -26.79 10.52 5.93
C LEU A 467 -26.42 10.32 7.40
N ASP A 468 -25.69 9.23 7.69
CA ASP A 468 -25.10 8.97 8.99
C ASP A 468 -24.29 10.23 9.41
N PRO A 469 -24.42 10.72 10.65
CA PRO A 469 -23.58 11.80 11.17
C PRO A 469 -22.07 11.56 10.98
N ARG A 470 -21.64 10.29 10.86
CA ARG A 470 -20.26 9.92 10.53
C ARG A 470 -19.85 10.28 9.09
N ASP A 471 -20.81 10.48 8.20
CA ASP A 471 -20.59 10.89 6.81
C ASP A 471 -20.63 12.41 6.64
N LYS A 472 -21.04 13.17 7.67
CA LYS A 472 -21.04 14.64 7.68
C LYS A 472 -20.09 15.13 8.76
N TRP A 473 -18.81 15.29 8.42
CA TRP A 473 -17.83 15.76 9.40
C TRP A 473 -16.96 16.90 8.88
N VAL A 474 -16.59 17.76 9.81
CA VAL A 474 -15.64 18.85 9.68
C VAL A 474 -14.65 18.69 10.82
N TRP A 475 -13.37 18.89 10.58
CA TRP A 475 -12.36 18.75 11.64
C TRP A 475 -12.31 19.99 12.52
N THR A 476 -12.91 19.90 13.70
CA THR A 476 -12.91 20.95 14.74
C THR A 476 -12.48 20.35 16.09
N ASP A 477 -12.26 21.19 17.11
CA ASP A 477 -11.90 20.71 18.44
C ASP A 477 -13.03 19.85 19.05
N GLU A 478 -14.30 20.15 18.73
CA GLU A 478 -15.48 19.44 19.22
C GLU A 478 -15.67 18.07 18.54
N THR A 479 -15.44 17.99 17.23
CA THR A 479 -15.65 16.76 16.45
C THR A 479 -14.44 15.83 16.48
N ARG A 480 -13.23 16.36 16.69
CA ARG A 480 -11.96 15.60 16.70
C ARG A 480 -12.02 14.33 17.57
N PRO A 481 -12.46 14.37 18.85
CA PRO A 481 -12.53 13.16 19.68
C PRO A 481 -13.51 12.11 19.16
N GLN A 482 -14.57 12.55 18.46
CA GLN A 482 -15.59 11.66 17.90
C GLN A 482 -15.06 10.96 16.64
N LEU A 483 -14.34 11.71 15.79
CA LEU A 483 -13.81 11.23 14.52
C LEU A 483 -12.55 10.39 14.69
N CYS A 484 -11.66 10.75 15.62
CA CYS A 484 -10.41 10.04 15.84
C CYS A 484 -9.98 10.04 17.31
N SER A 485 -10.75 9.32 18.14
CA SER A 485 -10.35 9.07 19.53
C SER A 485 -9.17 8.11 19.62
N ASN A 486 -9.07 7.12 18.72
CA ASN A 486 -8.05 6.07 18.75
C ASN A 486 -7.43 5.86 17.38
N ILE A 487 -6.13 5.58 17.37
CA ILE A 487 -5.36 5.22 16.18
C ILE A 487 -4.91 3.77 16.24
N VAL A 488 -4.85 3.14 15.07
CA VAL A 488 -4.43 1.74 14.86
C VAL A 488 -3.08 1.63 14.15
N GLU A 489 -2.65 2.71 13.49
CA GLU A 489 -1.33 2.81 12.89
C GLU A 489 -0.74 4.18 13.15
N LEU A 490 0.58 4.22 13.37
CA LEU A 490 1.36 5.43 13.54
C LEU A 490 2.65 5.26 12.74
N TRP A 491 3.00 6.29 11.98
CA TRP A 491 4.21 6.36 11.19
C TRP A 491 4.93 7.67 11.48
N PHE A 492 6.24 7.62 11.40
CA PHE A 492 7.12 8.73 11.68
C PHE A 492 8.11 8.90 10.53
N ASN A 493 8.24 10.12 10.03
CA ASN A 493 9.31 10.50 9.12
C ASN A 493 10.23 11.47 9.83
N ILE A 494 11.54 11.27 9.68
CA ILE A 494 12.55 12.23 10.09
C ILE A 494 13.46 12.51 8.91
N ASN A 495 13.70 13.79 8.65
CA ASN A 495 14.67 14.27 7.70
C ASN A 495 15.86 14.83 8.47
N LEU A 496 17.01 14.19 8.30
CA LEU A 496 18.24 14.52 9.02
C LEU A 496 19.30 15.02 8.05
N THR A 497 20.15 15.92 8.53
CA THR A 497 21.43 16.25 7.88
C THR A 497 22.59 15.99 8.83
N LEU A 498 23.66 15.40 8.28
CA LEU A 498 24.94 15.27 8.95
C LEU A 498 26.03 15.80 8.01
N GLY A 499 26.44 17.05 8.21
CA GLY A 499 27.33 17.74 7.27
C GLY A 499 26.63 18.02 5.94
N PHE A 500 27.16 17.47 4.84
CA PHE A 500 26.60 17.62 3.49
C PHE A 500 25.59 16.52 3.11
N GLN A 501 25.44 15.49 3.94
CA GLN A 501 24.50 14.39 3.66
C GLN A 501 23.15 14.70 4.29
N ALA A 502 22.08 14.57 3.49
CA ALA A 502 20.70 14.63 3.95
C ALA A 502 20.01 13.30 3.68
N GLY A 503 19.07 12.92 4.52
CA GLY A 503 18.27 11.71 4.31
C GLY A 503 16.99 11.73 5.10
N SER A 504 15.92 11.20 4.51
CA SER A 504 14.65 11.01 5.19
C SER A 504 14.15 9.57 5.04
N ARG A 505 13.43 9.09 6.06
CA ARG A 505 12.84 7.74 6.05
C ARG A 505 11.55 7.70 6.85
N TRP A 506 10.54 7.04 6.30
CA TRP A 506 9.33 6.65 7.02
C TRP A 506 9.57 5.36 7.82
N LEU A 507 9.22 5.41 9.10
CA LEU A 507 9.28 4.30 10.04
C LEU A 507 7.87 4.05 10.59
N ARG A 508 7.42 2.80 10.50
CA ARG A 508 6.19 2.38 11.18
C ARG A 508 6.48 2.18 12.66
N VAL A 509 5.64 2.77 13.51
CA VAL A 509 5.71 2.58 14.96
C VAL A 509 4.91 1.34 15.34
N ASP A 510 5.55 0.43 16.06
CA ASP A 510 4.88 -0.73 16.64
C ASP A 510 4.14 -0.29 17.92
N LEU A 511 2.82 -0.10 17.81
CA LEU A 511 2.02 0.43 18.90
C LEU A 511 2.01 -0.50 20.13
N GLN A 512 2.03 -1.81 19.91
CA GLN A 512 2.04 -2.79 20.99
C GLN A 512 3.36 -2.74 21.76
N ASN A 513 4.49 -2.68 21.05
CA ASN A 513 5.80 -2.59 21.68
C ASN A 513 6.06 -1.24 22.37
N VAL A 514 5.59 -0.13 21.77
CA VAL A 514 5.85 1.22 22.30
C VAL A 514 4.87 1.62 23.40
N PHE A 515 3.59 1.26 23.28
CA PHE A 515 2.52 1.73 24.16
C PHE A 515 1.80 0.62 24.93
N GLY A 516 2.14 -0.65 24.69
CA GLY A 516 1.50 -1.80 25.32
C GLY A 516 0.09 -2.10 24.83
N ALA A 517 -0.32 -1.53 23.69
CA ALA A 517 -1.65 -1.72 23.12
C ALA A 517 -1.62 -1.65 21.58
N ASP A 518 -2.41 -2.50 20.93
CA ASP A 518 -2.61 -2.48 19.47
C ASP A 518 -3.33 -1.22 18.97
N MET A 519 -3.95 -0.48 19.89
CA MET A 519 -4.60 0.80 19.64
C MET A 519 -4.30 1.77 20.77
N ILE A 520 -4.08 3.02 20.42
CA ILE A 520 -3.84 4.07 21.41
C ILE A 520 -4.74 5.25 21.17
N SER A 521 -5.12 5.95 22.24
CA SER A 521 -5.85 7.19 22.07
C SER A 521 -4.93 8.26 21.48
N LEU A 522 -5.43 9.04 20.53
CA LEU A 522 -4.65 10.09 19.85
C LEU A 522 -4.09 11.10 20.87
N ASP A 523 -4.83 11.36 21.94
CA ASP A 523 -4.43 12.27 23.01
C ASP A 523 -3.29 11.74 23.89
N ARG A 524 -2.95 10.44 23.83
CA ARG A 524 -1.81 9.86 24.54
C ARG A 524 -0.48 10.19 23.86
N LEU A 525 -0.51 10.65 22.61
CA LEU A 525 0.67 11.18 21.92
C LEU A 525 0.92 12.61 22.43
N LYS A 526 1.82 12.74 23.41
CA LYS A 526 2.12 14.03 24.08
C LYS A 526 3.46 14.64 23.70
N MET A 527 4.41 13.82 23.28
CA MET A 527 5.78 14.22 23.04
C MET A 527 6.42 13.33 21.99
N MET A 528 7.23 13.93 21.14
CA MET A 528 8.16 13.22 20.27
C MET A 528 9.57 13.51 20.77
N GLU A 529 10.36 12.46 20.91
CA GLU A 529 11.74 12.54 21.36
C GLU A 529 12.63 11.74 20.41
N VAL A 530 13.65 12.39 19.86
CA VAL A 530 14.67 11.77 19.03
C VAL A 530 15.99 11.84 19.77
N MET A 531 16.60 10.68 20.01
CA MET A 531 17.91 10.57 20.66
C MET A 531 18.90 9.90 19.72
N ALA A 532 20.09 10.47 19.62
CA ALA A 532 21.22 9.89 18.91
C ALA A 532 22.41 9.77 19.87
N TYR A 533 22.94 8.55 19.97
CA TYR A 533 24.07 8.21 20.84
C TYR A 533 25.32 7.97 19.99
N GLN A 534 26.49 8.20 20.58
CA GLN A 534 27.79 7.92 19.96
C GLN A 534 28.00 8.63 18.61
N ILE A 535 27.50 9.86 18.46
CA ILE A 535 27.82 10.65 17.26
C ILE A 535 29.31 10.98 17.35
N VAL A 536 30.11 10.35 16.48
CA VAL A 536 31.51 10.71 16.29
C VAL A 536 31.48 12.13 15.75
N ALA A 537 31.89 13.09 16.58
CA ALA A 537 32.00 14.48 16.20
C ALA A 537 33.12 14.61 15.16
N SER A 538 32.82 14.28 13.91
CA SER A 538 33.66 14.69 12.81
C SER A 538 33.51 16.20 12.67
N ASP A 539 34.62 16.85 12.43
CA ASP A 539 34.83 18.20 11.96
C ASP A 539 33.97 18.58 10.72
N ARG A 540 33.20 17.63 10.16
CA ARG A 540 32.40 17.78 8.93
C ARG A 540 30.93 18.14 9.13
N GLY A 541 30.43 18.35 10.35
CA GLY A 541 29.13 19.01 10.57
C GLY A 541 28.31 18.49 11.74
N GLN A 542 27.40 19.34 12.23
CA GLN A 542 26.45 19.00 13.29
C GLN A 542 25.26 18.22 12.71
N LEU A 543 24.80 17.19 13.42
CA LEU A 543 23.51 16.54 13.15
C LEU A 543 22.39 17.58 13.32
N LYS A 544 21.53 17.72 12.31
CA LYS A 544 20.34 18.59 12.37
C LYS A 544 19.12 17.83 11.88
N ILE A 545 18.01 17.98 12.58
CA ILE A 545 16.70 17.68 12.01
C ILE A 545 16.36 18.83 11.06
N ILE A 546 16.15 18.51 9.78
CA ILE A 546 15.55 19.44 8.82
C ILE A 546 14.04 19.48 9.06
N ASP A 547 13.44 18.30 9.17
CA ASP A 547 11.99 18.11 9.19
C ASP A 547 11.63 16.83 9.95
N ALA A 548 10.46 16.80 10.54
CA ALA A 548 9.85 15.61 11.09
C ALA A 548 8.34 15.61 10.84
N LYS A 549 7.77 14.45 10.51
CA LYS A 549 6.34 14.30 10.25
C LYS A 549 5.80 13.10 10.99
N LEU A 550 4.57 13.22 11.48
CA LEU A 550 3.79 12.07 11.93
C LEU A 550 2.61 11.83 10.99
N PHE A 551 2.27 10.57 10.85
CA PHE A 551 1.09 10.11 10.16
C PHE A 551 0.39 9.08 11.02
N ALA A 552 -0.92 9.19 11.17
CA ALA A 552 -1.71 8.24 11.94
C ALA A 552 -2.98 7.82 11.22
N TRP A 553 -3.44 6.61 11.53
CA TRP A 553 -4.65 6.04 10.96
C TRP A 553 -5.71 5.83 12.05
N CYS A 554 -6.87 6.45 11.89
CA CYS A 554 -7.96 6.42 12.86
C CYS A 554 -8.74 5.12 12.79
N HIS A 555 -9.00 4.51 13.95
CA HIS A 555 -9.67 3.21 14.03
C HIS A 555 -11.12 3.22 13.49
N LYS A 556 -11.90 4.25 13.86
CA LYS A 556 -13.36 4.27 13.62
C LYS A 556 -13.76 4.78 12.24
N THR A 557 -13.00 5.74 11.72
CA THR A 557 -13.37 6.52 10.54
C THR A 557 -12.51 6.19 9.33
N ASP A 558 -11.49 5.33 9.49
CA ASP A 558 -10.45 5.08 8.48
C ASP A 558 -9.71 6.37 8.05
N MET A 559 -9.86 7.43 8.84
CA MET A 559 -9.34 8.74 8.51
C MET A 559 -7.83 8.77 8.75
N LYS A 560 -7.14 9.43 7.83
CA LYS A 560 -5.72 9.68 7.89
C LYS A 560 -5.45 11.03 8.50
N LEU A 561 -4.60 11.05 9.53
CA LEU A 561 -4.15 12.27 10.19
C LEU A 561 -2.67 12.48 9.90
N TRP A 562 -2.30 13.74 9.73
CA TRP A 562 -0.95 14.21 9.47
C TRP A 562 -0.57 15.25 10.51
N MET A 563 0.70 15.28 10.87
CA MET A 563 1.24 16.30 11.75
C MET A 563 2.56 16.81 11.19
N ASP A 564 2.44 17.94 10.51
CA ASP A 564 3.50 18.58 9.73
C ASP A 564 4.12 19.79 10.48
N ARG A 565 3.74 20.00 11.74
CA ARG A 565 4.18 21.14 12.56
C ARG A 565 5.70 21.25 12.70
N PHE A 566 6.42 20.13 12.67
CA PHE A 566 7.87 20.15 12.88
C PHE A 566 8.67 20.65 11.66
N ILE A 567 8.00 20.98 10.55
CA ILE A 567 8.60 21.49 9.30
C ILE A 567 9.26 22.88 9.47
N SER A 568 8.87 23.69 10.46
CA SER A 568 9.11 25.14 10.40
C SER A 568 10.01 25.76 11.48
N ASN A 569 10.38 25.02 12.53
CA ASN A 569 11.25 25.57 13.58
C ASN A 569 11.76 24.50 14.55
N PRO A 570 12.71 23.62 14.18
CA PRO A 570 13.43 22.89 15.19
C PRO A 570 14.18 23.94 16.01
N LYS A 571 13.65 24.29 17.18
CA LYS A 571 14.41 25.08 18.16
C LYS A 571 15.77 24.42 18.24
N ARG A 572 16.82 25.15 17.85
CA ARG A 572 18.19 24.66 17.89
C ARG A 572 18.50 24.34 19.35
N GLU A 573 18.39 23.06 19.73
CA GLU A 573 18.92 22.60 20.99
C GLU A 573 20.40 22.28 20.80
N GLU A 574 21.21 22.82 21.72
CA GLU A 574 22.65 22.64 21.71
C GLU A 574 23.00 21.21 22.14
N PRO A 575 24.00 20.57 21.51
CA PRO A 575 24.45 19.24 21.90
C PRO A 575 24.83 19.21 23.38
N THR A 576 24.18 18.36 24.17
CA THR A 576 24.52 18.18 25.58
C THR A 576 25.77 17.32 25.67
N LYS A 577 26.94 17.92 25.92
CA LYS A 577 28.17 17.17 26.15
C LYS A 577 28.05 16.38 27.46
N LYS A 578 28.11 15.05 27.39
CA LYS A 578 28.26 14.17 28.56
C LYS A 578 29.57 13.39 28.44
N ASN A 579 30.57 13.85 29.19
CA ASN A 579 31.87 13.20 29.45
C ASN A 579 32.72 12.83 28.22
N GLU A 580 34.02 12.62 28.45
CA GLU A 580 35.11 12.54 27.48
C GLU A 580 34.81 11.65 26.25
N GLY A 581 34.53 12.29 25.11
CA GLY A 581 34.60 11.66 23.78
C GLY A 581 33.27 11.33 23.09
N SER A 582 32.14 11.21 23.80
CA SER A 582 30.84 10.90 23.18
C SER A 582 29.87 12.07 23.25
N VAL A 583 29.39 12.55 22.10
CA VAL A 583 28.30 13.53 22.04
C VAL A 583 26.98 12.78 21.93
N SER A 584 26.11 12.96 22.92
CA SER A 584 24.70 12.63 22.81
C SER A 584 23.94 13.82 22.25
N TRP A 585 23.06 13.58 21.30
CA TRP A 585 22.16 14.58 20.75
C TRP A 585 20.72 14.17 21.03
N GLN A 586 19.91 15.14 21.44
CA GLN A 586 18.52 14.94 21.83
C GLN A 586 17.71 16.10 21.27
N TRP A 587 16.56 15.77 20.70
CA TRP A 587 15.54 16.74 20.31
C TRP A 587 14.21 16.27 20.87
N LYS A 588 13.45 17.21 21.44
CA LYS A 588 12.12 16.96 21.97
C LYS A 588 11.18 18.05 21.51
N ASP A 589 9.96 17.66 21.17
CA ASP A 589 8.89 18.62 20.99
C ASP A 589 7.55 18.04 21.46
N LYS A 590 6.63 18.93 21.83
CA LYS A 590 5.30 18.57 22.29
C LYS A 590 4.43 18.22 21.10
N ILE A 591 3.57 17.23 21.30
CA ILE A 591 2.52 16.86 20.38
C ILE A 591 1.21 17.37 20.97
N GLU A 592 0.54 18.28 20.27
CA GLU A 592 -0.76 18.79 20.68
C GLU A 592 -1.85 18.27 19.75
N LEU A 593 -3.07 18.07 20.27
CA LEU A 593 -4.16 17.49 19.49
C LEU A 593 -4.54 18.38 18.29
N GLN A 594 -4.42 19.69 18.43
CA GLN A 594 -4.69 20.68 17.39
C GLN A 594 -3.67 20.63 16.23
N ASP A 595 -2.51 20.02 16.43
CA ASP A 595 -1.48 19.92 15.40
C ASP A 595 -1.79 18.83 14.37
N TRP A 596 -2.70 17.91 14.70
CA TRP A 596 -3.15 16.88 13.80
C TRP A 596 -4.15 17.44 12.80
N ILE A 597 -3.83 17.31 11.53
CA ILE A 597 -4.62 17.76 10.39
C ILE A 597 -5.05 16.53 9.60
N PRO A 598 -6.34 16.33 9.34
CA PRO A 598 -6.79 15.25 8.49
C PRO A 598 -6.29 15.44 7.05
N GLU A 599 -6.14 14.33 6.32
CA GLU A 599 -5.77 14.39 4.89
C GLU A 599 -6.77 15.20 4.06
N SER A 600 -8.04 15.23 4.47
CA SER A 600 -9.12 15.98 3.84
C SER A 600 -9.75 16.94 4.87
N PRO A 601 -10.15 18.17 4.50
CA PRO A 601 -10.75 19.12 5.44
C PRO A 601 -12.11 18.64 6.01
N CYS A 602 -12.81 17.81 5.25
CA CYS A 602 -14.12 17.24 5.59
C CYS A 602 -14.40 15.98 4.76
N SER A 603 -15.53 15.34 5.04
CA SER A 603 -16.01 14.21 4.22
C SER A 603 -16.40 14.65 2.81
N TYR A 604 -17.22 15.69 2.69
CA TYR A 604 -17.72 16.18 1.41
C TYR A 604 -17.88 17.70 1.40
N PHE A 605 -17.66 18.29 0.24
CA PHE A 605 -18.15 19.63 -0.08
C PHE A 605 -19.62 19.57 -0.52
N GLU A 606 -20.44 20.48 0.00
CA GLU A 606 -21.81 20.75 -0.47
C GLU A 606 -21.86 21.84 -1.54
N LYS A 607 -20.83 22.69 -1.60
CA LYS A 607 -20.67 23.72 -2.62
C LYS A 607 -19.21 23.80 -3.01
N LEU A 608 -18.95 23.96 -4.29
CA LEU A 608 -17.62 24.16 -4.84
C LEU A 608 -17.68 25.35 -5.81
N SER A 609 -16.71 26.25 -5.73
CA SER A 609 -16.54 27.32 -6.70
C SER A 609 -15.07 27.50 -7.04
N VAL A 610 -14.82 28.07 -8.21
CA VAL A 610 -13.49 28.46 -8.67
C VAL A 610 -13.43 29.97 -8.80
N THR A 611 -12.37 30.55 -8.28
CA THR A 611 -12.05 31.96 -8.36
C THR A 611 -10.82 32.12 -9.24
N VAL A 612 -10.88 32.95 -10.27
CA VAL A 612 -9.74 33.28 -11.13
C VAL A 612 -9.49 34.77 -11.06
N SER A 613 -8.28 35.16 -10.68
CA SER A 613 -7.83 36.55 -10.69
C SER A 613 -6.93 36.79 -11.89
N MET A 614 -7.25 37.79 -12.69
CA MET A 614 -6.51 38.14 -13.90
C MET A 614 -5.99 39.57 -13.81
N LYS A 615 -4.76 39.78 -14.27
CA LYS A 615 -4.17 41.11 -14.47
C LYS A 615 -4.49 41.68 -15.84
N ILE A 616 -4.60 40.82 -16.85
CA ILE A 616 -4.91 41.20 -18.22
C ILE A 616 -5.97 40.20 -18.73
N PRO A 617 -7.18 40.66 -19.07
CA PRO A 617 -8.26 39.80 -19.54
C PRO A 617 -8.00 39.32 -20.96
N THR A 618 -8.67 38.25 -21.34
CA THR A 618 -8.79 37.82 -22.74
C THR A 618 -10.17 38.18 -23.27
N LYS A 619 -10.28 38.46 -24.58
CA LYS A 619 -11.59 38.65 -25.23
C LYS A 619 -12.30 37.32 -25.43
N ASP A 620 -11.57 36.22 -25.27
CA ASP A 620 -11.97 34.87 -25.60
C ASP A 620 -12.36 34.09 -24.34
N GLY A 621 -12.81 32.85 -24.53
CA GLY A 621 -13.31 32.03 -23.43
C GLY A 621 -12.16 31.45 -22.60
N LEU A 622 -12.15 31.74 -21.29
CA LEU A 622 -11.36 30.98 -20.32
C LEU A 622 -12.25 29.90 -19.71
N TYR A 623 -11.74 28.67 -19.67
CA TYR A 623 -12.48 27.52 -19.16
C TYR A 623 -11.74 26.89 -17.98
N VAL A 624 -12.49 26.36 -17.03
CA VAL A 624 -11.98 25.40 -16.06
C VAL A 624 -12.40 24.00 -16.50
N ASP A 625 -11.47 23.07 -16.51
CA ASP A 625 -11.72 21.66 -16.81
C ASP A 625 -11.55 20.82 -15.55
N PHE A 626 -12.61 20.07 -15.22
CA PHE A 626 -12.61 19.05 -14.18
C PHE A 626 -12.91 17.70 -14.84
N ASN A 627 -11.97 16.77 -14.81
CA ASN A 627 -12.15 15.42 -15.34
C ASN A 627 -12.72 15.39 -16.79
N ASN A 628 -12.17 16.21 -17.69
CA ASN A 628 -12.60 16.36 -19.09
C ASN A 628 -13.97 17.03 -19.28
N ARG A 629 -14.49 17.71 -18.26
CA ARG A 629 -15.67 18.58 -18.39
C ARG A 629 -15.25 20.03 -18.27
N ARG A 630 -15.36 20.73 -19.40
CA ARG A 630 -15.10 22.16 -19.52
C ARG A 630 -16.30 22.97 -19.03
N LEU A 631 -16.05 23.88 -18.09
CA LEU A 631 -16.99 24.87 -17.63
C LEU A 631 -16.45 26.26 -18.00
N PRO A 632 -17.25 27.12 -18.66
CA PRO A 632 -16.83 28.48 -18.94
C PRO A 632 -16.71 29.26 -17.63
N LEU A 633 -15.62 30.01 -17.46
CA LEU A 633 -15.51 30.98 -16.39
C LEU A 633 -16.29 32.23 -16.83
N ALA A 634 -17.25 32.67 -16.02
CA ALA A 634 -18.15 33.75 -16.43
C ALA A 634 -17.39 35.09 -16.56
N ASN A 635 -17.69 35.85 -17.63
CA ASN A 635 -17.38 37.28 -17.80
C ASN A 635 -15.88 37.67 -17.75
N VAL A 636 -15.03 36.91 -18.43
CA VAL A 636 -13.55 37.06 -18.46
C VAL A 636 -13.03 38.34 -19.15
N GLN A 637 -13.91 39.23 -19.62
CA GLN A 637 -13.51 40.40 -20.41
C GLN A 637 -12.95 41.57 -19.57
N ASP A 638 -13.08 41.50 -18.24
CA ASP A 638 -12.61 42.53 -17.32
C ASP A 638 -11.41 42.06 -16.48
N VAL A 639 -10.48 42.98 -16.22
CA VAL A 639 -9.43 42.80 -15.21
C VAL A 639 -10.08 42.59 -13.84
N GLY A 640 -9.59 41.64 -13.05
CA GLY A 640 -10.06 41.44 -11.68
C GLY A 640 -10.28 39.99 -11.32
N THR A 641 -11.07 39.78 -10.26
CA THR A 641 -11.35 38.48 -9.68
C THR A 641 -12.75 38.02 -10.08
N HIS A 642 -12.83 36.85 -10.70
CA HIS A 642 -14.05 36.25 -11.21
C HIS A 642 -14.33 34.96 -10.47
N VAL A 643 -15.57 34.77 -10.00
CA VAL A 643 -15.98 33.59 -9.23
C VAL A 643 -17.04 32.84 -10.04
N THR A 644 -16.83 31.54 -10.24
CA THR A 644 -17.77 30.66 -10.93
C THR A 644 -18.13 29.51 -10.00
N ASP A 645 -19.42 29.40 -9.66
CA ASP A 645 -19.95 28.26 -8.91
C ASP A 645 -19.97 27.02 -9.82
N ILE A 646 -19.58 25.88 -9.25
CA ILE A 646 -19.48 24.62 -9.97
C ILE A 646 -20.70 23.76 -9.66
N ASP A 647 -21.46 23.42 -10.70
CA ASP A 647 -22.53 22.43 -10.62
C ASP A 647 -21.92 21.03 -10.51
N MET A 648 -21.74 20.57 -9.27
CA MET A 648 -21.13 19.26 -9.00
C MET A 648 -21.96 18.09 -9.54
N GLU A 649 -23.29 18.24 -9.61
CA GLU A 649 -24.17 17.19 -10.13
C GLU A 649 -23.98 17.05 -11.64
N ASN A 650 -23.85 18.17 -12.35
CA ASN A 650 -23.46 18.13 -13.75
C ASN A 650 -22.04 17.55 -13.90
N VAL A 651 -21.04 18.04 -13.17
CA VAL A 651 -19.63 17.65 -13.41
C VAL A 651 -19.33 16.20 -12.99
N TRP A 652 -19.69 15.81 -11.77
CA TRP A 652 -19.35 14.50 -11.19
C TRP A 652 -20.55 13.55 -11.05
N GLY A 653 -21.77 13.97 -11.37
CA GLY A 653 -22.97 13.14 -11.18
C GLY A 653 -23.41 13.05 -9.71
N THR A 654 -22.94 13.96 -8.85
CA THR A 654 -23.26 13.98 -7.42
C THR A 654 -23.42 15.40 -6.88
N LYS A 655 -24.35 15.60 -5.94
CA LYS A 655 -24.55 16.88 -5.23
C LYS A 655 -23.52 17.15 -4.14
N ARG A 656 -22.68 16.16 -3.83
CA ARG A 656 -21.66 16.22 -2.77
C ARG A 656 -20.39 15.57 -3.29
N LEU A 657 -19.26 16.22 -3.08
CA LEU A 657 -17.99 15.76 -3.63
C LEU A 657 -16.94 15.65 -2.52
N ALA A 658 -16.30 14.50 -2.38
CA ALA A 658 -15.20 14.37 -1.46
C ALA A 658 -14.00 15.19 -1.99
N PRO A 659 -13.26 15.92 -1.14
CA PRO A 659 -12.10 16.69 -1.58
C PRO A 659 -11.04 15.84 -2.32
N THR A 660 -10.98 14.53 -2.01
CA THR A 660 -10.13 13.52 -2.68
C THR A 660 -10.49 13.27 -4.14
N ASP A 661 -11.75 13.53 -4.53
CA ASP A 661 -12.29 13.16 -5.84
C ASP A 661 -12.16 14.30 -6.86
N ILE A 662 -11.74 15.49 -6.42
CA ILE A 662 -11.46 16.63 -7.30
C ILE A 662 -10.23 16.33 -8.15
N GLY A 663 -9.17 15.79 -7.54
CA GLY A 663 -7.96 15.32 -8.21
C GLY A 663 -7.20 16.39 -9.01
N ARG A 664 -7.62 16.64 -10.26
CA ARG A 664 -6.98 17.54 -11.21
C ARG A 664 -7.95 18.63 -11.66
N VAL A 665 -7.45 19.86 -11.72
CA VAL A 665 -8.18 21.01 -12.25
C VAL A 665 -7.31 21.66 -13.31
N SER A 666 -7.85 22.00 -14.47
CA SER A 666 -7.07 22.68 -15.51
C SER A 666 -7.72 24.00 -15.89
N ILE A 667 -6.92 25.02 -16.16
CA ILE A 667 -7.37 26.30 -16.72
C ILE A 667 -6.94 26.33 -18.17
N ILE A 668 -7.90 26.47 -19.07
CA ILE A 668 -7.70 26.38 -20.52
C ILE A 668 -8.02 27.74 -21.12
N ASN A 669 -7.04 28.32 -21.82
CA ASN A 669 -7.27 29.46 -22.71
C ASN A 669 -7.64 28.90 -24.10
N ASP A 670 -8.85 29.16 -24.58
CA ASP A 670 -9.38 28.57 -25.82
C ASP A 670 -8.58 29.00 -27.06
N GLU A 671 -8.36 28.07 -28.00
CA GLU A 671 -7.39 28.10 -29.14
C GLU A 671 -7.69 29.13 -30.25
N LYS A 672 -8.34 30.24 -29.92
CA LYS A 672 -8.72 31.27 -30.89
C LYS A 672 -8.45 32.68 -30.38
N GLY A 673 -7.70 32.82 -29.30
CA GLY A 673 -7.72 34.01 -28.49
C GLY A 673 -6.40 34.71 -28.25
N ALA A 674 -6.49 35.84 -27.55
CA ALA A 674 -5.32 36.52 -27.01
C ALA A 674 -4.80 35.81 -25.75
N ASP A 675 -3.50 35.91 -25.51
CA ASP A 675 -2.87 35.43 -24.28
C ASP A 675 -3.50 36.12 -23.06
N VAL A 676 -3.58 35.39 -21.94
CA VAL A 676 -4.17 35.88 -20.69
C VAL A 676 -3.14 35.85 -19.57
N LEU A 677 -3.09 36.91 -18.76
CA LEU A 677 -2.21 36.98 -17.61
C LEU A 677 -3.00 36.69 -16.33
N VAL A 678 -2.99 35.41 -15.92
CA VAL A 678 -3.65 34.92 -14.70
C VAL A 678 -2.72 35.12 -13.50
N ASP A 679 -3.18 35.83 -12.48
CA ASP A 679 -2.43 36.03 -11.23
C ASP A 679 -2.53 34.79 -10.33
N TYR A 680 -3.77 34.36 -10.06
CA TYR A 680 -4.01 33.15 -9.28
C TYR A 680 -5.35 32.52 -9.62
N VAL A 681 -5.44 31.22 -9.33
CA VAL A 681 -6.69 30.47 -9.27
C VAL A 681 -6.88 29.96 -7.85
N ALA A 682 -8.08 30.11 -7.31
CA ALA A 682 -8.43 29.53 -6.02
C ALA A 682 -9.67 28.65 -6.15
N LEU A 683 -9.61 27.44 -5.61
CA LEU A 683 -10.78 26.61 -5.40
C LEU A 683 -11.35 26.89 -4.02
N ARG A 684 -12.67 27.02 -3.93
CA ARG A 684 -13.39 27.30 -2.69
C ARG A 684 -14.46 26.23 -2.46
N GLY A 685 -14.30 25.43 -1.42
CA GLY A 685 -15.22 24.36 -1.04
C GLY A 685 -15.90 24.68 0.29
N ILE A 686 -17.22 24.51 0.37
CA ILE A 686 -17.95 24.58 1.65
C ILE A 686 -18.28 23.15 2.06
N CYS A 687 -17.79 22.75 3.23
CA CYS A 687 -18.02 21.41 3.76
C CYS A 687 -19.47 21.22 4.22
N VAL A 688 -20.03 20.03 4.03
CA VAL A 688 -21.36 19.68 4.54
C VAL A 688 -21.40 19.91 6.07
N GLY A 689 -22.32 20.75 6.53
CA GLY A 689 -22.47 21.08 7.95
C GLY A 689 -21.54 22.19 8.46
N SER A 690 -20.75 22.82 7.59
CA SER A 690 -19.97 24.02 7.89
C SER A 690 -20.47 25.19 7.05
N SER A 691 -20.48 26.40 7.62
CA SER A 691 -20.62 27.65 6.87
C SER A 691 -19.27 28.25 6.45
N VAL A 692 -18.16 27.76 7.03
CA VAL A 692 -16.82 28.27 6.77
C VAL A 692 -16.25 27.58 5.53
N PRO A 693 -15.80 28.35 4.53
CA PRO A 693 -15.20 27.80 3.33
C PRO A 693 -13.76 27.37 3.59
N TYR A 694 -13.34 26.35 2.85
CA TYR A 694 -11.95 25.99 2.67
C TYR A 694 -11.50 26.49 1.30
N VAL A 695 -10.28 27.00 1.24
CA VAL A 695 -9.71 27.61 0.05
C VAL A 695 -8.38 26.95 -0.26
N MET A 696 -8.17 26.63 -1.53
CA MET A 696 -6.89 26.20 -2.07
C MET A 696 -6.47 27.18 -3.17
N THR A 697 -5.30 27.78 -3.06
CA THR A 697 -4.84 28.82 -3.99
C THR A 697 -3.60 28.37 -4.75
N PHE A 698 -3.65 28.53 -6.07
CA PHE A 698 -2.57 28.31 -7.02
C PHE A 698 -2.17 29.64 -7.62
N ARG A 699 -0.89 29.99 -7.54
CA ARG A 699 -0.36 31.23 -8.14
C ARG A 699 0.46 30.87 -9.37
N ARG A 700 0.35 31.70 -10.41
CA ARG A 700 1.26 31.67 -11.56
C ARG A 700 2.37 32.71 -11.32
N GLY A 701 3.51 32.59 -12.01
CA GLY A 701 4.56 33.61 -11.92
C GLY A 701 4.02 35.00 -12.31
N PRO A 702 4.61 36.10 -11.77
CA PRO A 702 4.06 37.44 -11.93
C PRO A 702 3.90 37.90 -13.39
N ASP A 703 4.71 37.34 -14.29
CA ASP A 703 4.79 37.65 -15.73
C ASP A 703 4.58 36.39 -16.62
N GLU A 704 4.07 35.31 -16.05
CA GLU A 704 3.84 34.06 -16.79
C GLU A 704 2.47 34.10 -17.50
N TRP A 705 2.50 34.34 -18.80
CA TRP A 705 1.32 34.32 -19.66
C TRP A 705 0.80 32.91 -19.85
N LEU A 706 -0.53 32.74 -19.83
CA LEU A 706 -1.20 31.55 -20.32
C LEU A 706 -1.55 31.81 -21.79
N ASN A 707 -0.76 31.22 -22.68
CA ASN A 707 -0.84 31.50 -24.11
C ASN A 707 -2.12 30.93 -24.74
N ASP A 708 -2.47 31.40 -25.92
CA ASP A 708 -3.56 30.83 -26.73
C ASP A 708 -3.42 29.30 -26.88
N GLY A 709 -4.49 28.56 -26.58
CA GLY A 709 -4.51 27.09 -26.59
C GLY A 709 -3.75 26.40 -25.44
N GLU A 710 -3.07 27.16 -24.57
CA GLU A 710 -2.33 26.59 -23.46
C GLU A 710 -3.28 26.11 -22.34
N THR A 711 -2.87 25.03 -21.67
CA THR A 711 -3.57 24.48 -20.51
C THR A 711 -2.68 24.53 -19.28
N TRP A 712 -3.12 25.24 -18.25
CA TRP A 712 -2.48 25.25 -16.94
C TRP A 712 -3.12 24.21 -16.02
N THR A 713 -2.40 23.11 -15.80
CA THR A 713 -2.88 22.00 -14.95
C THR A 713 -2.48 22.20 -13.50
N LEU A 714 -3.45 22.06 -12.60
CA LEU A 714 -3.36 22.23 -11.16
C LEU A 714 -3.67 20.90 -10.45
N ASN A 715 -2.84 20.50 -9.50
CA ASN A 715 -3.07 19.31 -8.68
C ASN A 715 -3.80 19.70 -7.39
N ALA A 716 -5.08 19.35 -7.28
CA ALA A 716 -5.93 19.68 -6.15
C ALA A 716 -5.79 18.64 -5.03
N SER A 717 -4.62 18.67 -4.37
CA SER A 717 -4.36 17.78 -3.24
C SER A 717 -5.33 18.07 -2.07
N PRO A 718 -5.96 17.06 -1.47
CA PRO A 718 -6.83 17.21 -0.29
C PRO A 718 -6.22 17.98 0.88
N ARG A 719 -4.88 18.02 0.97
CA ARG A 719 -4.15 18.73 2.04
C ARG A 719 -3.89 20.20 1.76
N SER A 720 -4.03 20.63 0.51
CA SER A 720 -3.79 22.02 0.12
C SER A 720 -4.97 22.93 0.43
N TRP A 721 -6.08 22.37 0.96
CA TRP A 721 -7.25 23.10 1.42
C TRP A 721 -6.97 23.73 2.79
N VAL A 722 -6.98 25.06 2.85
CA VAL A 722 -6.82 25.83 4.08
C VAL A 722 -8.17 26.38 4.49
N ARG A 723 -8.50 26.33 5.78
CA ARG A 723 -9.71 26.97 6.30
C ARG A 723 -9.59 28.49 6.10
N SER A 724 -10.56 29.11 5.43
CA SER A 724 -10.62 30.57 5.36
C SER A 724 -10.96 31.12 6.73
N GLU A 725 -10.22 32.13 7.17
CA GLU A 725 -10.56 32.93 8.35
C GLU A 725 -11.85 33.73 8.14
#